data_AF-A0A8H4QWB5-F1
#
_entry.id   AF-A0A8H4QWB5-F1
#
_cell.length_a   1.000
_cell.length_b   1.000
_cell.length_c   1.000
_cell.angle_alpha   90.00
_cell.angle_beta   90.00
_cell.angle_gamma   90.00
#
_symmetry.space_group_name_H-M   'P 1'
#
loop_
_entity.id
_entity.type
_entity.pdbx_description
1 polymer ?
#
loop_
_entity_poly.entity_id
_entity_poly.type
_entity_poly.pdbx_seq_one_letter_code
_entity_poly.pdbx_strand_id
1 'polypeptide(L)'
;MQRGFHYNILSPDALDVVVVIRHFVDLTSQHMAICSLSPQHNAQLPRISFMETTTKTVLWSRTEVAARILKGDTLIVYRGHLLSIPSKWLNAHPGGTLALLHFVGRDATDEIEANHQDATVALVSKYSVGRVELTDGVWEPFLPPIAAGWTRRRDTTTGEMRWYKDAEKLVTVAEPGSTPSVLLVERHAPRTESISPLYSCIQPPASKLSLKQQVRQSMAYRELHKRIRDAGLYNTRYITGYGPELLRYASLATISAYAYVRGYFITSAIFLGLVWHQLSFTAHDLGHMGVTHVWVLDRIMATIVANFIGGLSIGWWVHNHNVHHLVTNHPSHDPDIEYLPFFAITPTFLKSLWSSYYKRSFRFDFVAKMMLQVQHKLLYVIMLFARFNLYINSYIFLYKNYFDTKRAKGGDWAWKFEIIGILSFWAWYGRVLYGCGSWKMALLYLVVSHVATNGFNDQGRLTIVGTWQSKPGEVASAVAYAIKDVGYRHIDCAWAYGNEKEVGEGIRASGVPRAEIFVTSKLWGTYHNRVEECLDETLANLGTDYLDLYLVHWPVPLNPKGSHPVFPLLPNGKRDVYHEWKLSDTWKQMEEMVKKGKVKSIGVSNFSEAKLEEILPTAEITPVLEIHVYNPQHKLLDYLKSKNIVPQAYSPLGSTNSPLLTDEAITSLASKHSLQPSDVLLGYLVAKGSVALPKSVTPARIQTNFTGALAAAEKLDAADIKELDGLAASGKQKRFITPPWPVDLGFDNWPPLV
;
A
#
# COMPACT_ATOMS: atom_id res chain seq x y z
N MET A 1 -7.51 20.83 -15.74
CA MET A 1 -6.17 20.40 -16.18
C MET A 1 -5.31 20.34 -14.93
N GLN A 2 -4.73 19.26 -14.45
CA GLN A 2 -4.42 17.98 -15.03
C GLN A 2 -4.32 16.99 -13.83
N ARG A 3 -5.12 15.90 -13.86
CA ARG A 3 -5.28 14.81 -12.87
C ARG A 3 -3.97 14.16 -12.44
N GLY A 4 -4.03 13.30 -11.41
CA GLY A 4 -3.34 11.99 -11.34
C GLY A 4 -2.00 11.88 -10.60
N PHE A 5 -1.62 10.77 -9.96
CA PHE A 5 -2.26 9.53 -9.49
C PHE A 5 -1.13 8.86 -8.68
N HIS A 6 -1.31 8.61 -7.37
CA HIS A 6 -0.37 7.77 -6.61
C HIS A 6 -1.14 6.59 -6.01
N TYR A 7 -1.07 5.47 -6.72
CA TYR A 7 -1.34 4.15 -6.18
C TYR A 7 0.00 3.59 -5.69
N ASN A 8 0.23 3.61 -4.39
CA ASN A 8 1.12 2.65 -3.73
C ASN A 8 0.20 1.58 -3.14
N ILE A 9 0.13 0.43 -3.81
CA ILE A 9 -0.41 -0.80 -3.24
C ILE A 9 0.82 -1.61 -2.83
N LEU A 10 1.20 -1.43 -1.58
CA LEU A 10 1.93 -2.30 -0.64
C LEU A 10 2.10 -1.39 0.59
N SER A 11 1.50 -1.76 1.72
CA SER A 11 1.66 -1.01 2.97
C SER A 11 3.14 -1.05 3.41
N PRO A 12 3.65 -0.03 4.12
CA PRO A 12 4.99 -0.04 4.70
C PRO A 12 5.12 -0.97 5.92
N ASP A 13 4.24 -1.95 6.14
CA ASP A 13 4.29 -2.84 7.31
C ASP A 13 5.55 -3.74 7.31
N ALA A 14 6.35 -3.75 6.24
CA ALA A 14 7.69 -4.34 6.19
C ALA A 14 8.80 -3.47 6.82
N LEU A 15 8.51 -2.22 7.19
CA LEU A 15 9.45 -1.27 7.82
C LEU A 15 9.31 -1.17 9.36
N ASP A 16 8.25 -1.74 9.94
CA ASP A 16 7.96 -1.64 11.38
C ASP A 16 8.89 -2.49 12.28
N VAL A 17 9.75 -3.32 11.69
CA VAL A 17 10.83 -3.99 12.44
C VAL A 17 11.86 -2.97 12.98
N VAL A 18 11.99 -1.78 12.39
CA VAL A 18 12.95 -0.77 12.85
C VAL A 18 12.41 0.08 14.01
N VAL A 19 11.10 0.26 14.14
CA VAL A 19 10.50 1.12 15.18
C VAL A 19 10.36 0.37 16.51
N VAL A 20 10.07 -0.93 16.50
CA VAL A 20 10.03 -1.78 17.71
C VAL A 20 11.41 -1.89 18.38
N ILE A 21 12.49 -1.75 17.62
CA ILE A 21 13.87 -1.76 18.15
C ILE A 21 14.18 -0.49 18.95
N ARG A 22 13.56 0.65 18.62
CA ARG A 22 13.82 1.91 19.32
C ARG A 22 13.25 1.90 20.74
N HIS A 23 12.10 1.28 20.97
CA HIS A 23 11.49 1.19 22.29
C HIS A 23 12.14 0.15 23.23
N PHE A 24 12.81 -0.88 22.70
CA PHE A 24 13.53 -1.86 23.53
C PHE A 24 14.95 -1.41 23.91
N VAL A 25 15.55 -0.48 23.15
CA VAL A 25 16.87 0.10 23.44
C VAL A 25 16.78 1.27 24.44
N ASP A 26 15.66 1.99 24.48
CA ASP A 26 15.46 3.10 25.43
C ASP A 26 15.24 2.64 26.88
N LEU A 27 14.89 1.37 27.11
CA LEU A 27 14.72 0.77 28.45
C LEU A 27 16.02 0.22 29.07
N THR A 28 17.15 0.24 28.36
CA THR A 28 18.46 -0.23 28.89
C THR A 28 19.58 0.80 28.84
N SER A 29 19.28 2.06 28.50
CA SER A 29 20.30 3.11 28.31
C SER A 29 20.13 4.33 29.22
N GLN A 30 19.66 4.14 30.45
CA GLN A 30 20.02 5.07 31.54
C GLN A 30 21.32 4.55 32.15
N HIS A 31 22.46 5.12 31.74
CA HIS A 31 23.75 5.26 32.44
C HIS A 31 24.87 5.45 31.39
N MET A 32 25.14 6.69 30.98
CA MET A 32 26.48 7.28 31.05
C MET A 32 26.55 8.67 30.38
N ALA A 33 26.76 9.63 31.27
CA ALA A 33 27.26 10.98 31.15
C ALA A 33 28.27 11.33 30.03
N ILE A 34 28.08 12.56 29.50
CA ILE A 34 29.06 13.62 29.22
C ILE A 34 30.06 13.41 28.05
N CYS A 35 29.85 14.17 26.97
CA CYS A 35 30.83 15.16 26.48
C CYS A 35 30.27 15.98 25.31
N SER A 36 30.09 17.27 25.54
CA SER A 36 29.91 18.33 24.54
C SER A 36 31.22 18.63 23.83
N LEU A 37 31.28 18.71 22.49
CA LEU A 37 32.23 19.55 21.73
C LEU A 37 31.80 19.71 20.23
N SER A 38 31.51 20.96 19.85
CA SER A 38 31.71 21.69 18.56
C SER A 38 31.36 21.10 17.16
N PRO A 39 30.78 21.89 16.23
CA PRO A 39 30.53 21.52 14.83
C PRO A 39 31.63 22.03 13.88
N GLN A 40 32.69 21.26 13.67
CA GLN A 40 33.57 21.41 12.49
C GLN A 40 34.20 20.07 12.17
N HIS A 41 33.83 19.46 11.04
CA HIS A 41 34.73 18.67 10.18
C HIS A 41 34.00 18.30 8.87
N ASN A 42 34.45 18.90 7.77
CA ASN A 42 34.29 18.37 6.42
C ASN A 42 34.98 17.00 6.36
N ALA A 43 34.24 15.90 6.42
CA ALA A 43 34.78 14.56 6.25
C ALA A 43 34.47 14.06 4.83
N GLN A 44 35.47 14.15 3.95
CA GLN A 44 35.55 13.35 2.73
C GLN A 44 35.42 11.87 3.10
N LEU A 45 34.53 11.15 2.39
CA LEU A 45 34.41 9.70 2.47
C LEU A 45 35.77 9.02 2.20
N PRO A 46 36.10 7.89 2.88
CA PRO A 46 37.39 7.23 2.68
C PRO A 46 37.49 6.68 1.25
N ARG A 47 38.49 7.16 0.49
CA ARG A 47 38.92 6.51 -0.76
C ARG A 47 39.60 5.19 -0.40
N ILE A 48 38.89 4.06 -0.57
CA ILE A 48 39.58 2.79 -0.80
C ILE A 48 40.33 2.96 -2.12
N SER A 49 41.66 3.01 -2.07
CA SER A 49 42.49 3.13 -3.26
C SER A 49 42.31 1.89 -4.13
N PHE A 50 41.63 2.05 -5.27
CA PHE A 50 41.81 1.11 -6.36
C PHE A 50 43.29 1.14 -6.72
N MET A 51 43.97 0.00 -6.69
CA MET A 51 45.26 -0.13 -7.35
C MET A 51 45.03 0.17 -8.84
N GLU A 52 45.35 1.40 -9.25
CA GLU A 52 45.40 1.79 -10.65
C GLU A 52 46.55 1.04 -11.31
N THR A 53 46.28 -0.16 -11.81
CA THR A 53 47.14 -0.72 -12.84
C THR A 53 46.96 0.12 -14.10
N THR A 54 48.03 0.84 -14.44
CA THR A 54 48.23 1.67 -15.62
C THR A 54 47.92 0.91 -16.91
N THR A 55 46.67 0.98 -17.35
CA THR A 55 46.25 0.73 -18.74
C THR A 55 45.34 1.87 -19.15
N LYS A 56 45.63 2.49 -20.32
CA LYS A 56 44.80 3.56 -20.92
C LYS A 56 43.33 3.19 -20.83
N THR A 57 42.59 3.81 -19.92
CA THR A 57 41.20 3.47 -19.68
C THR A 57 40.40 4.09 -20.82
N VAL A 58 39.83 3.25 -21.69
CA VAL A 58 39.00 3.72 -22.81
C VAL A 58 37.81 4.50 -22.24
N LEU A 59 37.63 5.74 -22.69
CA LEU A 59 36.49 6.58 -22.34
C LEU A 59 35.42 6.44 -23.44
N TRP A 60 34.23 6.00 -23.07
CA TRP A 60 33.10 5.74 -23.95
C TRP A 60 32.10 6.88 -23.86
N SER A 61 31.86 7.56 -24.99
CA SER A 61 30.77 8.54 -25.10
C SER A 61 29.40 7.85 -25.04
N ARG A 62 28.37 8.62 -24.70
CA ARG A 62 26.98 8.14 -24.69
C ARG A 62 26.56 7.52 -26.02
N THR A 63 26.95 8.14 -27.14
CA THR A 63 26.62 7.68 -28.50
C THR A 63 27.30 6.35 -28.85
N GLU A 64 28.55 6.14 -28.43
CA GLU A 64 29.26 4.87 -28.66
C GLU A 64 28.66 3.73 -27.84
N VAL A 65 28.29 4.00 -26.57
CA VAL A 65 27.59 3.02 -25.73
C VAL A 65 26.27 2.61 -26.38
N ALA A 66 25.49 3.58 -26.87
CA ALA A 66 24.26 3.30 -27.61
C ALA A 66 24.51 2.42 -28.84
N ALA A 67 25.50 2.75 -29.68
CA ALA A 67 25.82 1.96 -30.88
C ALA A 67 26.13 0.50 -30.54
N ARG A 68 26.84 0.24 -29.44
CA ARG A 68 27.13 -1.12 -28.96
C ARG A 68 25.89 -1.84 -28.43
N ILE A 69 25.03 -1.14 -27.69
CA ILE A 69 23.73 -1.69 -27.26
C ILE A 69 22.90 -2.08 -28.48
N LEU A 70 22.84 -1.25 -29.53
CA LEU A 70 22.09 -1.55 -30.75
C LEU A 70 22.71 -2.71 -31.56
N LYS A 71 24.03 -2.89 -31.50
CA LYS A 71 24.72 -4.11 -32.01
C LYS A 71 24.43 -5.36 -31.15
N GLY A 72 23.87 -5.15 -29.97
CA GLY A 72 23.33 -6.14 -29.06
C GLY A 72 24.22 -6.49 -27.87
N ASP A 73 25.26 -5.70 -27.60
CA ASP A 73 26.05 -5.84 -26.38
C ASP A 73 25.17 -5.55 -25.15
N THR A 74 25.33 -6.34 -24.10
CA THR A 74 24.65 -6.12 -22.81
C THR A 74 25.56 -5.26 -21.93
N LEU A 75 25.29 -3.96 -21.92
CA LEU A 75 26.14 -2.96 -21.25
C LEU A 75 25.41 -2.30 -20.09
N ILE A 76 26.07 -2.18 -18.93
CA ILE A 76 25.52 -1.57 -17.71
C ILE A 76 26.60 -0.65 -17.11
N VAL A 77 26.21 0.47 -16.51
CA VAL A 77 27.15 1.39 -15.85
C VAL A 77 27.23 1.08 -14.35
N TYR A 78 28.44 1.06 -13.80
CA TYR A 78 28.72 0.84 -12.38
C TYR A 78 29.85 1.77 -11.92
N ARG A 79 29.57 2.71 -11.01
CA ARG A 79 30.53 3.73 -10.53
C ARG A 79 31.29 4.42 -11.67
N GLY A 80 30.57 4.78 -12.74
CA GLY A 80 31.16 5.38 -13.96
C GLY A 80 31.98 4.44 -14.85
N HIS A 81 32.05 3.14 -14.53
CA HIS A 81 32.65 2.11 -15.37
C HIS A 81 31.59 1.47 -16.26
N LEU A 82 31.93 1.22 -17.52
CA LEU A 82 31.07 0.48 -18.43
C LEU A 82 31.35 -1.02 -18.28
N LEU A 83 30.36 -1.77 -17.82
CA LEU A 83 30.43 -3.22 -17.68
C LEU A 83 29.88 -3.89 -18.93
N SER A 84 30.59 -4.90 -19.45
CA SER A 84 30.12 -5.75 -20.54
C SER A 84 29.75 -7.13 -20.02
N ILE A 85 28.46 -7.47 -20.06
CA ILE A 85 27.94 -8.72 -19.53
C ILE A 85 27.91 -9.79 -20.63
N PRO A 86 28.70 -10.88 -20.52
CA PRO A 86 28.71 -11.94 -21.53
C PRO A 86 27.37 -12.69 -21.57
N SER A 87 26.90 -13.07 -22.75
CA SER A 87 25.61 -13.76 -22.90
C SER A 87 25.54 -15.11 -22.17
N LYS A 88 26.68 -15.77 -21.92
CA LYS A 88 26.73 -16.99 -21.08
C LYS A 88 26.40 -16.67 -19.62
N TRP A 89 26.95 -15.58 -19.07
CA TRP A 89 26.68 -15.14 -17.71
C TRP A 89 25.29 -14.54 -17.55
N LEU A 90 24.83 -13.76 -18.54
CA LEU A 90 23.49 -13.19 -18.58
C LEU A 90 22.39 -14.23 -18.31
N ASN A 91 22.49 -15.40 -18.97
CA ASN A 91 21.51 -16.48 -18.82
C ASN A 91 21.70 -17.31 -17.54
N ALA A 92 22.88 -17.24 -16.91
CA ALA A 92 23.22 -17.98 -15.70
C ALA A 92 23.20 -17.08 -14.45
N HIS A 93 22.71 -15.84 -14.56
CA HIS A 93 22.69 -14.91 -13.45
C HIS A 93 21.68 -15.38 -12.38
N PRO A 94 22.05 -15.47 -11.09
CA PRO A 94 21.14 -15.97 -10.03
C PRO A 94 19.85 -15.17 -9.86
N GLY A 95 19.90 -13.85 -10.12
CA GLY A 95 18.73 -12.97 -10.12
C GLY A 95 17.86 -13.05 -11.38
N GLY A 96 18.22 -13.92 -12.35
CA GLY A 96 17.54 -14.07 -13.63
C GLY A 96 18.02 -13.11 -14.72
N THR A 97 17.75 -13.48 -15.98
CA THR A 97 18.16 -12.73 -17.17
C THR A 97 17.48 -11.37 -17.28
N LEU A 98 16.19 -11.29 -16.94
CA LEU A 98 15.38 -10.07 -17.07
C LEU A 98 15.95 -8.94 -16.21
N ALA A 99 16.49 -9.28 -15.04
CA ALA A 99 17.14 -8.35 -14.12
C ALA A 99 18.18 -7.49 -14.83
N LEU A 100 19.13 -8.13 -15.49
CA LEU A 100 20.21 -7.46 -16.20
C LEU A 100 19.70 -6.73 -17.45
N LEU A 101 18.72 -7.30 -18.15
CA LEU A 101 18.16 -6.68 -19.36
C LEU A 101 17.45 -5.35 -19.08
N HIS A 102 16.85 -5.18 -17.89
CA HIS A 102 16.23 -3.92 -17.46
C HIS A 102 17.23 -2.85 -17.01
N PHE A 103 18.51 -3.18 -16.87
CA PHE A 103 19.58 -2.23 -16.58
C PHE A 103 20.48 -1.91 -17.78
N VAL A 104 20.21 -2.49 -18.95
CA VAL A 104 20.99 -2.20 -20.17
C VAL A 104 20.95 -0.71 -20.49
N GLY A 105 22.13 -0.08 -20.48
CA GLY A 105 22.32 1.34 -20.72
C GLY A 105 22.01 2.25 -19.53
N ARG A 106 21.79 1.70 -18.33
CA ARG A 106 21.54 2.46 -17.10
C ARG A 106 22.73 2.38 -16.15
N ASP A 107 22.79 3.30 -15.21
CA ASP A 107 23.62 3.17 -14.02
C ASP A 107 22.91 2.24 -13.04
N ALA A 108 23.57 1.14 -12.67
CA ALA A 108 23.06 0.12 -11.75
C ALA A 108 23.89 0.07 -10.45
N THR A 109 24.59 1.17 -10.10
CA THR A 109 25.48 1.20 -8.95
C THR A 109 24.76 0.85 -7.65
N ASP A 110 23.60 1.47 -7.41
CA ASP A 110 22.87 1.29 -6.16
C ASP A 110 22.32 -0.13 -6.05
N GLU A 111 21.81 -0.68 -7.17
CA GLU A 111 21.24 -2.02 -7.23
C GLU A 111 22.30 -3.12 -7.15
N ILE A 112 23.47 -2.91 -7.77
CA ILE A 112 24.59 -3.85 -7.64
C ILE A 112 25.07 -3.88 -6.18
N GLU A 113 25.21 -2.73 -5.52
CA GLU A 113 25.70 -2.67 -4.14
C GLU A 113 24.67 -3.14 -3.11
N ALA A 114 23.38 -2.92 -3.35
CA ALA A 114 22.32 -3.36 -2.46
C ALA A 114 22.08 -4.89 -2.54
N ASN A 115 22.20 -5.49 -3.72
CA ASN A 115 21.81 -6.88 -3.97
C ASN A 115 22.97 -7.88 -4.00
N HIS A 116 24.22 -7.43 -3.87
CA HIS A 116 25.39 -8.31 -3.92
C HIS A 116 26.29 -8.12 -2.70
N GLN A 117 26.82 -9.22 -2.20
CA GLN A 117 27.82 -9.22 -1.14
C GLN A 117 29.12 -8.56 -1.62
N ASP A 118 29.89 -7.97 -0.69
CA ASP A 118 31.15 -7.27 -0.99
C ASP A 118 32.13 -8.11 -1.82
N ALA A 119 32.21 -9.42 -1.56
CA ALA A 119 33.04 -10.35 -2.34
C ALA A 119 32.59 -10.44 -3.81
N THR A 120 31.28 -10.39 -4.07
CA THR A 120 30.72 -10.39 -5.42
C THR A 120 30.92 -9.03 -6.07
N VAL A 121 30.68 -7.93 -5.35
CA VAL A 121 30.91 -6.55 -5.83
C VAL A 121 32.37 -6.36 -6.25
N ALA A 122 33.33 -6.93 -5.51
CA ALA A 122 34.74 -6.89 -5.86
C ALA A 122 35.04 -7.53 -7.24
N LEU A 123 34.29 -8.58 -7.61
CA LEU A 123 34.44 -9.26 -8.90
C LEU A 123 33.79 -8.50 -10.06
N VAL A 124 32.79 -7.65 -9.80
CA VAL A 124 32.07 -6.87 -10.84
C VAL A 124 33.05 -6.02 -11.67
N SER A 125 34.07 -5.45 -11.02
CA SER A 125 35.10 -4.63 -11.66
C SER A 125 35.83 -5.35 -12.82
N LYS A 126 35.94 -6.69 -12.78
CA LYS A 126 36.59 -7.50 -13.82
C LYS A 126 35.84 -7.49 -15.16
N TYR A 127 34.56 -7.11 -15.15
CA TYR A 127 33.74 -6.99 -16.36
C TYR A 127 33.78 -5.58 -16.96
N SER A 128 34.58 -4.66 -16.39
CA SER A 128 34.76 -3.33 -16.93
C SER A 128 35.51 -3.36 -18.26
N VAL A 129 34.96 -2.68 -19.27
CA VAL A 129 35.57 -2.47 -20.59
C VAL A 129 36.03 -1.02 -20.80
N GLY A 130 36.01 -0.20 -19.75
CA GLY A 130 36.36 1.21 -19.79
C GLY A 130 35.48 2.07 -18.87
N ARG A 131 35.60 3.39 -19.01
CA ARG A 131 34.79 4.38 -18.32
C ARG A 131 33.79 5.03 -19.26
N VAL A 132 32.69 5.54 -18.73
CA VAL A 132 31.75 6.35 -19.50
C VAL A 132 32.03 7.84 -19.31
N GLU A 133 31.75 8.62 -20.35
CA GLU A 133 31.66 10.06 -20.25
C GLU A 133 30.44 10.46 -19.41
N LEU A 134 30.64 11.37 -18.45
CA LEU A 134 29.61 11.82 -17.52
C LEU A 134 29.26 13.28 -17.81
N THR A 135 27.98 13.58 -17.93
CA THR A 135 27.46 14.94 -18.08
C THR A 135 27.15 15.50 -16.70
N ASP A 136 27.78 16.61 -16.28
CA ASP A 136 27.67 17.17 -14.92
C ASP A 136 27.99 16.14 -13.81
N GLY A 137 28.87 15.17 -14.10
CA GLY A 137 29.23 14.09 -13.16
C GLY A 137 28.20 12.96 -13.07
N VAL A 138 27.24 12.90 -13.99
CA VAL A 138 26.12 11.94 -13.99
C VAL A 138 26.03 11.21 -15.34
N TRP A 139 25.68 9.92 -15.30
CA TRP A 139 25.32 9.17 -16.50
C TRP A 139 23.85 9.42 -16.86
N GLU A 140 23.59 9.82 -18.11
CA GLU A 140 22.22 9.94 -18.60
C GLU A 140 21.69 8.56 -19.04
N PRO A 141 20.69 8.00 -18.33
CA PRO A 141 20.26 6.61 -18.55
C PRO A 141 19.56 6.42 -19.90
N PHE A 142 19.71 5.23 -20.48
CA PHE A 142 18.89 4.79 -21.62
C PHE A 142 17.59 4.11 -21.18
N LEU A 143 16.61 4.07 -22.10
CA LEU A 143 15.50 3.13 -22.04
C LEU A 143 16.03 1.76 -22.48
N PRO A 144 16.00 0.73 -21.62
CA PRO A 144 16.48 -0.59 -21.99
C PRO A 144 15.68 -1.15 -23.17
N PRO A 145 16.31 -1.84 -24.14
CA PRO A 145 15.61 -2.39 -25.30
C PRO A 145 14.40 -3.26 -24.93
N ILE A 146 14.51 -4.04 -23.84
CA ILE A 146 13.42 -4.89 -23.35
C ILE A 146 12.20 -4.09 -22.90
N ALA A 147 12.40 -2.89 -22.34
CA ALA A 147 11.32 -1.98 -21.95
C ALA A 147 10.64 -1.33 -23.17
N ALA A 148 11.31 -1.32 -24.32
CA ALA A 148 10.76 -0.90 -25.60
C ALA A 148 10.16 -2.07 -26.42
N GLY A 149 10.06 -3.27 -25.84
CA GLY A 149 9.50 -4.46 -26.51
C GLY A 149 10.47 -5.22 -27.40
N TRP A 150 11.77 -4.93 -27.33
CA TRP A 150 12.81 -5.60 -28.12
C TRP A 150 13.53 -6.69 -27.33
N THR A 151 13.67 -7.87 -27.93
CA THR A 151 14.46 -8.97 -27.35
C THR A 151 15.50 -9.48 -28.33
N ARG A 152 16.64 -9.94 -27.79
CA ARG A 152 17.71 -10.55 -28.59
C ARG A 152 17.69 -12.06 -28.41
N ARG A 153 17.59 -12.82 -29.50
CA ARG A 153 17.44 -14.27 -29.46
C ARG A 153 18.31 -14.94 -30.51
N ARG A 154 18.64 -16.21 -30.30
CA ARG A 154 19.28 -17.03 -31.33
C ARG A 154 18.23 -17.46 -32.35
N ASP A 155 18.48 -17.15 -33.62
CA ASP A 155 17.66 -17.60 -34.73
C ASP A 155 17.79 -19.13 -34.88
N THR A 156 16.67 -19.83 -34.97
CA THR A 156 16.63 -21.29 -35.01
C THR A 156 17.18 -21.88 -36.31
N THR A 157 17.22 -21.08 -37.37
CA THR A 157 17.58 -21.52 -38.72
C THR A 157 19.03 -21.18 -39.04
N THR A 158 19.48 -19.99 -38.65
CA THR A 158 20.84 -19.48 -38.93
C THR A 158 21.80 -19.60 -37.75
N GLY A 159 21.30 -19.80 -36.53
CA GLY A 159 22.11 -19.88 -35.32
C GLY A 159 22.72 -18.55 -34.86
N GLU A 160 22.48 -17.45 -35.56
CA GLU A 160 22.97 -16.10 -35.23
C GLU A 160 22.09 -15.40 -34.17
N MET A 161 22.65 -14.44 -33.43
CA MET A 161 21.89 -13.63 -32.47
C MET A 161 21.26 -12.42 -33.16
N ARG A 162 19.92 -12.39 -33.24
CA ARG A 162 19.15 -11.33 -33.93
C ARG A 162 18.19 -10.61 -32.98
N TRP A 163 17.83 -9.39 -33.36
CA TRP A 163 16.80 -8.60 -32.68
C TRP A 163 15.41 -8.97 -33.16
N TYR A 164 14.48 -9.08 -32.23
CA TYR A 164 13.06 -9.33 -32.48
C TYR A 164 12.24 -8.28 -31.72
N LYS A 165 11.29 -7.65 -32.43
CA LYS A 165 10.29 -6.76 -31.83
C LYS A 165 9.09 -7.60 -31.43
N ASP A 166 8.97 -7.90 -30.15
CA ASP A 166 7.96 -8.79 -29.58
C ASP A 166 6.66 -8.06 -29.31
N ALA A 167 6.77 -6.79 -28.95
CA ALA A 167 5.65 -5.94 -28.63
C ALA A 167 5.91 -4.51 -29.11
N GLU A 168 4.83 -3.78 -29.33
CA GLU A 168 4.88 -2.37 -29.69
C GLU A 168 4.62 -1.51 -28.47
N LYS A 169 5.36 -0.40 -28.37
CA LYS A 169 5.07 0.65 -27.41
C LYS A 169 3.74 1.29 -27.80
N LEU A 170 2.71 1.05 -27.00
CA LEU A 170 1.50 1.84 -27.07
C LEU A 170 1.82 3.19 -26.44
N VAL A 171 1.89 4.23 -27.27
CA VAL A 171 1.93 5.60 -26.78
C VAL A 171 0.53 5.93 -26.27
N THR A 172 0.30 5.77 -24.98
CA THR A 172 -0.88 6.36 -24.36
C THR A 172 -0.71 7.87 -24.45
N VAL A 173 -1.72 8.58 -24.97
CA VAL A 173 -1.86 10.02 -24.70
C VAL A 173 -1.77 10.10 -23.18
N ALA A 174 -0.70 10.72 -22.67
CA ALA A 174 -0.48 10.82 -21.25
C ALA A 174 -1.74 11.43 -20.67
N GLU A 175 -2.53 10.63 -19.95
CA GLU A 175 -3.53 11.25 -19.13
C GLU A 175 -2.77 12.17 -18.19
N PRO A 176 -3.28 13.39 -18.00
CA PRO A 176 -2.84 14.25 -16.94
C PRO A 176 -2.44 13.46 -15.68
N GLY A 177 -1.16 13.54 -15.29
CA GLY A 177 -0.58 12.90 -14.10
C GLY A 177 -0.46 11.38 -14.07
N SER A 178 -0.58 10.70 -15.21
CA SER A 178 -0.12 9.31 -15.31
C SER A 178 1.42 9.25 -15.39
N THR A 179 2.03 8.35 -14.63
CA THR A 179 3.45 8.01 -14.74
C THR A 179 3.68 7.45 -16.15
N PRO A 180 4.75 7.87 -16.88
CA PRO A 180 5.01 7.39 -18.23
C PRO A 180 5.53 5.95 -18.20
N SER A 181 4.70 4.97 -17.85
CA SER A 181 5.00 3.56 -18.06
C SER A 181 4.76 3.23 -19.53
N VAL A 182 5.77 2.69 -20.20
CA VAL A 182 5.63 2.18 -21.55
C VAL A 182 4.69 0.97 -21.51
N LEU A 183 3.48 1.10 -22.05
CA LEU A 183 2.61 -0.04 -22.25
C LEU A 183 3.07 -0.81 -23.49
N LEU A 184 3.25 -2.12 -23.35
CA LEU A 184 3.56 -3.00 -24.47
C LEU A 184 2.30 -3.73 -24.94
N VAL A 185 2.08 -3.77 -26.26
CA VAL A 185 0.99 -4.54 -26.89
C VAL A 185 1.54 -5.54 -27.89
N GLU A 186 0.88 -6.69 -28.00
CA GLU A 186 1.26 -7.77 -28.92
C GLU A 186 1.37 -7.27 -30.35
N ARG A 187 2.45 -7.65 -31.03
CA ARG A 187 2.63 -7.34 -32.45
C ARG A 187 1.67 -8.19 -33.30
N HIS A 188 0.73 -7.55 -34.00
CA HIS A 188 -0.28 -8.23 -34.83
C HIS A 188 0.22 -8.70 -36.21
N ALA A 189 1.36 -8.20 -36.69
CA ALA A 189 1.94 -8.56 -38.00
C ALA A 189 2.90 -9.76 -37.90
N PRO A 190 3.06 -10.56 -38.98
CA PRO A 190 4.01 -11.68 -39.00
C PRO A 190 5.44 -11.23 -38.69
N ARG A 191 6.24 -12.14 -38.11
CA ARG A 191 7.65 -11.94 -37.76
C ARG A 191 8.52 -11.81 -39.02
N THR A 192 8.34 -10.76 -39.81
CA THR A 192 9.17 -10.46 -40.98
C THR A 192 10.31 -9.50 -40.60
N GLU A 193 11.51 -9.97 -40.98
CA GLU A 193 12.85 -9.39 -41.13
C GLU A 193 13.46 -8.48 -40.03
N SER A 194 14.78 -8.70 -39.84
CA SER A 194 15.62 -8.16 -38.78
C SER A 194 15.92 -6.68 -38.98
N ILE A 195 15.02 -5.81 -38.54
CA ILE A 195 15.35 -4.40 -38.33
C ILE A 195 15.90 -4.28 -36.91
N SER A 196 17.16 -3.84 -36.77
CA SER A 196 17.72 -3.53 -35.44
C SER A 196 16.98 -2.32 -34.84
N PRO A 197 16.85 -2.23 -33.50
CA PRO A 197 16.26 -1.05 -32.88
C PRO A 197 17.01 0.21 -33.30
N LEU A 198 16.26 1.28 -33.56
CA LEU A 198 16.84 2.60 -33.85
C LEU A 198 17.31 3.27 -32.55
N TYR A 199 18.21 4.24 -32.66
CA TYR A 199 18.68 5.04 -31.53
C TYR A 199 17.54 5.72 -30.75
N SER A 200 16.48 6.13 -31.44
CA SER A 200 15.27 6.70 -30.84
C SER A 200 14.50 5.72 -29.94
N CYS A 201 14.62 4.41 -30.17
CA CYS A 201 13.92 3.38 -29.39
C CYS A 201 14.47 3.23 -27.97
N ILE A 202 15.74 3.59 -27.75
CA ILE A 202 16.41 3.46 -26.45
C ILE A 202 16.51 4.80 -25.72
N GLN A 203 15.84 5.85 -26.21
CA GLN A 203 15.78 7.12 -25.48
C GLN A 203 14.71 7.05 -24.38
N PRO A 204 15.04 7.47 -23.14
CA PRO A 204 14.04 7.55 -22.07
C PRO A 204 12.94 8.57 -22.42
N PRO A 205 11.71 8.37 -21.94
CA PRO A 205 10.69 9.42 -22.04
C PRO A 205 11.11 10.66 -21.26
N ALA A 206 10.57 11.82 -21.63
CA ALA A 206 10.81 13.06 -20.90
C ALA A 206 10.44 12.89 -19.42
N SER A 207 11.39 13.17 -18.53
CA SER A 207 11.18 13.12 -17.08
C SER A 207 10.87 14.51 -16.52
N LYS A 208 9.97 14.58 -15.54
CA LYS A 208 9.72 15.80 -14.76
C LYS A 208 10.84 16.08 -13.76
N LEU A 209 11.69 15.09 -13.45
CA LEU A 209 12.81 15.22 -12.51
C LEU A 209 14.11 15.50 -13.26
N SER A 210 14.78 16.59 -12.90
CA SER A 210 16.12 16.87 -13.42
C SER A 210 17.13 15.81 -12.97
N LEU A 211 18.16 15.56 -13.78
CA LEU A 211 19.24 14.62 -13.42
C LEU A 211 19.92 14.99 -12.09
N LYS A 212 20.09 16.30 -11.82
CA LYS A 212 20.65 16.79 -10.55
C LYS A 212 19.81 16.40 -9.33
N GLN A 213 18.48 16.43 -9.45
CA GLN A 213 17.59 16.00 -8.37
C GLN A 213 17.66 14.48 -8.16
N GLN A 214 17.67 13.69 -9.24
CA GLN A 214 17.78 12.23 -9.16
C GLN A 214 19.08 11.82 -8.45
N VAL A 215 20.20 12.49 -8.75
CA VAL A 215 21.48 12.24 -8.07
C VAL A 215 21.45 12.62 -6.60
N ARG A 216 20.85 13.77 -6.25
CA ARG A 216 20.71 14.15 -4.84
C ARG A 216 19.91 13.11 -4.05
N GLN A 217 18.87 12.54 -4.66
CA GLN A 217 18.07 11.46 -4.06
C GLN A 217 18.88 10.17 -3.88
N SER A 218 19.62 9.74 -4.90
CA SER A 218 20.52 8.57 -4.81
C SER A 218 21.60 8.77 -3.73
N MET A 219 22.19 9.96 -3.63
CA MET A 219 23.16 10.28 -2.57
C MET A 219 22.52 10.21 -1.16
N ALA A 220 21.31 10.77 -1.00
CA ALA A 220 20.59 10.69 0.26
C ALA A 220 20.24 9.23 0.65
N TYR A 221 19.87 8.41 -0.34
CA TYR A 221 19.65 6.98 -0.14
C TYR A 221 20.92 6.27 0.33
N ARG A 222 22.08 6.52 -0.31
CA ARG A 222 23.36 5.91 0.09
C ARG A 222 23.75 6.27 1.52
N GLU A 223 23.57 7.53 1.91
CA GLU A 223 23.85 7.97 3.28
C GLU A 223 22.92 7.29 4.30
N LEU A 224 21.63 7.17 3.97
CA LEU A 224 20.68 6.44 4.80
C LEU A 224 21.06 4.95 4.91
N HIS A 225 21.35 4.30 3.79
CA HIS A 225 21.75 2.89 3.75
C HIS A 225 23.00 2.64 4.59
N LYS A 226 23.99 3.55 4.52
CA LYS A 226 25.18 3.51 5.37
C LYS A 226 24.83 3.60 6.84
N ARG A 227 23.99 4.57 7.25
CA ARG A 227 23.55 4.71 8.66
C ARG A 227 22.84 3.46 9.18
N ILE A 228 22.02 2.81 8.35
CA ILE A 228 21.33 1.55 8.69
C ILE A 228 22.33 0.41 8.89
N ARG A 229 23.33 0.31 8.00
CA ARG A 229 24.41 -0.69 8.08
C ARG A 229 25.28 -0.46 9.33
N ASP A 230 25.69 0.79 9.58
CA ASP A 230 26.50 1.18 10.74
C ASP A 230 25.77 0.91 12.07
N ALA A 231 24.44 1.05 12.09
CA ALA A 231 23.61 0.69 13.23
C ALA A 231 23.40 -0.83 13.41
N GLY A 232 23.97 -1.66 12.52
CA GLY A 232 23.85 -3.12 12.58
C GLY A 232 22.44 -3.65 12.34
N LEU A 233 21.55 -2.86 11.73
CA LEU A 233 20.14 -3.23 11.53
C LEU A 233 19.95 -4.32 10.46
N TYR A 234 20.97 -4.58 9.64
CA TYR A 234 20.99 -5.71 8.71
C TYR A 234 21.47 -7.03 9.35
N ASN A 235 21.96 -7.00 10.59
CA ASN A 235 22.41 -8.22 11.26
C ASN A 235 21.21 -9.05 11.73
N THR A 236 21.20 -10.33 11.36
CA THR A 236 20.15 -11.25 11.75
C THR A 236 20.14 -11.49 13.26
N ARG A 237 18.98 -11.24 13.89
CA ARG A 237 18.76 -11.50 15.31
C ARG A 237 18.23 -12.91 15.51
N TYR A 238 19.12 -13.90 15.59
CA TYR A 238 18.70 -15.30 15.69
C TYR A 238 17.83 -15.59 16.93
N ILE A 239 18.26 -15.14 18.11
CA ILE A 239 17.57 -15.46 19.37
C ILE A 239 16.32 -14.61 19.55
N THR A 240 16.45 -13.28 19.46
CA THR A 240 15.33 -12.37 19.75
C THR A 240 14.41 -12.13 18.54
N GLY A 241 14.85 -12.49 17.33
CA GLY A 241 14.05 -12.43 16.10
C GLY A 241 13.43 -13.79 15.79
N TYR A 242 14.22 -14.74 15.29
CA TYR A 242 13.70 -16.05 14.87
C TYR A 242 13.37 -17.01 16.04
N GLY A 243 13.92 -16.81 17.24
CA GLY A 243 13.60 -17.65 18.40
C GLY A 243 12.11 -17.68 18.75
N PRO A 244 11.45 -16.51 18.98
CA PRO A 244 10.01 -16.41 19.17
C PRO A 244 9.19 -17.00 18.02
N GLU A 245 9.67 -16.81 16.78
CA GLU A 245 9.03 -17.34 15.59
C GLU A 245 9.04 -18.87 15.56
N LEU A 246 10.17 -19.51 15.87
CA LEU A 246 10.26 -20.97 16.00
C LEU A 246 9.31 -21.51 17.07
N LEU A 247 9.16 -20.82 18.20
CA LEU A 247 8.18 -21.17 19.23
C LEU A 247 6.74 -21.06 18.70
N ARG A 248 6.43 -20.01 17.93
CA ARG A 248 5.13 -19.86 17.29
C ARG A 248 4.86 -21.02 16.34
N TYR A 249 5.82 -21.36 15.47
CA TYR A 249 5.67 -22.43 14.49
C TYR A 249 5.47 -23.78 15.19
N ALA A 250 6.30 -24.08 16.20
CA ALA A 250 6.20 -25.30 16.99
C ALA A 250 4.87 -25.40 17.73
N SER A 251 4.40 -24.30 18.32
CA SER A 251 3.11 -24.28 19.04
C SER A 251 1.92 -24.54 18.09
N LEU A 252 1.86 -23.86 16.94
CA LEU A 252 0.80 -24.05 15.95
C LEU A 252 0.83 -25.46 15.36
N ALA A 253 2.02 -25.98 15.04
CA ALA A 253 2.19 -27.34 14.54
C ALA A 253 1.79 -28.38 15.59
N THR A 254 2.13 -28.17 16.86
CA THR A 254 1.75 -29.05 17.97
C THR A 254 0.24 -29.07 18.16
N ILE A 255 -0.42 -27.90 18.12
CA ILE A 255 -1.88 -27.81 18.20
C ILE A 255 -2.52 -28.54 17.02
N SER A 256 -2.01 -28.33 15.79
CA SER A 256 -2.50 -29.02 14.60
C SER A 256 -2.38 -30.54 14.72
N ALA A 257 -1.21 -31.03 15.13
CA ALA A 257 -0.95 -32.47 15.30
C ALA A 257 -1.80 -33.07 16.42
N TYR A 258 -1.92 -32.39 17.56
CA TYR A 258 -2.75 -32.82 18.68
C TYR A 258 -4.23 -32.91 18.26
N ALA A 259 -4.75 -31.87 17.61
CA ALA A 259 -6.12 -31.86 17.09
C ALA A 259 -6.36 -33.01 16.10
N TYR A 260 -5.38 -33.29 15.23
CA TYR A 260 -5.45 -34.39 14.28
C TYR A 260 -5.59 -35.75 14.95
N VAL A 261 -4.73 -36.05 15.93
CA VAL A 261 -4.75 -37.32 16.67
C VAL A 261 -6.05 -37.51 17.46
N ARG A 262 -6.67 -36.41 17.91
CA ARG A 262 -7.97 -36.44 18.60
C ARG A 262 -9.18 -36.53 17.66
N GLY A 263 -8.97 -36.56 16.34
CA GLY A 263 -10.04 -36.59 15.33
C GLY A 263 -10.68 -35.23 15.05
N TYR A 264 -10.13 -34.13 15.58
CA TYR A 264 -10.58 -32.76 15.31
C TYR A 264 -9.95 -32.23 14.01
N PHE A 265 -10.34 -32.85 12.89
CA PHE A 265 -9.71 -32.64 11.59
C PHE A 265 -9.80 -31.19 11.07
N ILE A 266 -10.91 -30.49 11.29
CA ILE A 266 -11.06 -29.09 10.84
C ILE A 266 -10.15 -28.15 11.62
N THR A 267 -10.13 -28.28 12.95
CA THR A 267 -9.22 -27.52 13.81
C THR A 267 -7.78 -27.78 13.43
N SER A 268 -7.42 -29.05 13.22
CA SER A 268 -6.09 -29.43 12.73
C SER A 268 -5.73 -28.75 11.42
N ALA A 269 -6.65 -28.74 10.43
CA ALA A 269 -6.45 -28.12 9.13
C ALA A 269 -6.23 -26.61 9.24
N ILE A 270 -7.01 -25.91 10.06
CA ILE A 270 -6.86 -24.45 10.29
C ILE A 270 -5.46 -24.16 10.84
N PHE A 271 -5.05 -24.83 11.91
CA PHE A 271 -3.75 -24.60 12.52
C PHE A 271 -2.58 -25.00 11.60
N LEU A 272 -2.74 -26.03 10.77
CA LEU A 272 -1.76 -26.37 9.74
C LEU A 272 -1.63 -25.25 8.69
N GLY A 273 -2.75 -24.67 8.27
CA GLY A 273 -2.76 -23.50 7.39
C GLY A 273 -2.05 -22.29 8.01
N LEU A 274 -2.25 -22.04 9.30
CA LEU A 274 -1.56 -20.98 10.04
C LEU A 274 -0.05 -21.23 10.15
N VAL A 275 0.39 -22.48 10.33
CA VAL A 275 1.82 -22.84 10.26
C VAL A 275 2.40 -22.43 8.90
N TRP A 276 1.73 -22.80 7.81
CA TRP A 276 2.20 -22.44 6.47
C TRP A 276 2.22 -20.93 6.22
N HIS A 277 1.20 -20.21 6.68
CA HIS A 277 1.16 -18.74 6.59
C HIS A 277 2.37 -18.11 7.28
N GLN A 278 2.66 -18.53 8.52
CA GLN A 278 3.78 -17.99 9.29
C GLN A 278 5.15 -18.36 8.68
N LEU A 279 5.29 -19.61 8.20
CA LEU A 279 6.51 -20.07 7.55
C LEU A 279 6.82 -19.37 6.22
N SER A 280 5.82 -18.82 5.53
CA SER A 280 6.02 -18.07 4.29
C SER A 280 6.92 -16.84 4.49
N PHE A 281 6.86 -16.16 5.65
CA PHE A 281 7.76 -15.04 5.96
C PHE A 281 9.20 -15.51 6.14
N THR A 282 9.41 -16.60 6.87
CA THR A 282 10.76 -17.19 7.00
C THR A 282 11.30 -17.66 5.66
N ALA A 283 10.47 -18.28 4.81
CA ALA A 283 10.87 -18.69 3.47
C ALA A 283 11.22 -17.49 2.58
N HIS A 284 10.50 -16.37 2.72
CA HIS A 284 10.80 -15.11 2.04
C HIS A 284 12.20 -14.61 2.42
N ASP A 285 12.50 -14.50 3.71
CA ASP A 285 13.79 -13.97 4.19
C ASP A 285 14.96 -14.88 3.77
N LEU A 286 14.78 -16.20 3.88
CA LEU A 286 15.76 -17.17 3.41
C LEU A 286 15.97 -17.09 1.89
N GLY A 287 14.90 -16.84 1.13
CA GLY A 287 14.98 -16.66 -0.32
C GLY A 287 15.83 -15.46 -0.73
N HIS A 288 15.87 -14.41 0.10
CA HIS A 288 16.68 -13.20 -0.08
C HIS A 288 18.05 -13.24 0.61
N MET A 289 18.43 -14.38 1.19
CA MET A 289 19.66 -14.54 1.99
C MET A 289 19.72 -13.64 3.24
N GLY A 290 18.57 -13.34 3.84
CA GLY A 290 18.45 -12.47 5.01
C GLY A 290 18.75 -13.15 6.36
N VAL A 291 18.97 -14.47 6.38
CA VAL A 291 19.07 -15.24 7.62
C VAL A 291 20.50 -15.62 7.97
N THR A 292 21.21 -16.35 7.12
CA THR A 292 22.64 -16.66 7.36
C THR A 292 23.56 -15.79 6.53
N HIS A 293 23.01 -15.09 5.53
CA HIS A 293 23.78 -14.39 4.50
C HIS A 293 24.73 -15.33 3.75
N VAL A 294 24.51 -16.65 3.82
CA VAL A 294 25.26 -17.65 3.06
C VAL A 294 24.30 -18.34 2.12
N TRP A 295 24.41 -18.02 0.83
CA TRP A 295 23.47 -18.49 -0.20
C TRP A 295 23.17 -19.99 -0.14
N VAL A 296 24.19 -20.84 0.11
CA VAL A 296 24.00 -22.31 0.17
C VAL A 296 23.15 -22.71 1.38
N LEU A 297 23.44 -22.16 2.56
CA LEU A 297 22.73 -22.50 3.78
C LEU A 297 21.30 -21.99 3.74
N ASP A 298 21.11 -20.73 3.34
CA ASP A 298 19.78 -20.14 3.19
C ASP A 298 18.96 -20.85 2.11
N ARG A 299 19.57 -21.27 0.99
CA ARG A 299 18.88 -22.09 -0.02
C ARG A 299 18.43 -23.44 0.53
N ILE A 300 19.29 -24.15 1.27
CA ILE A 300 18.93 -25.45 1.87
C ILE A 300 17.76 -25.28 2.85
N MET A 301 17.86 -24.32 3.77
CA MET A 301 16.81 -24.04 4.74
C MET A 301 15.50 -23.59 4.08
N ALA A 302 15.59 -22.72 3.07
CA ALA A 302 14.41 -22.27 2.33
C ALA A 302 13.73 -23.43 1.60
N THR A 303 14.50 -24.36 1.03
CA THR A 303 13.93 -25.57 0.40
C THR A 303 13.27 -26.48 1.42
N ILE A 304 13.82 -26.63 2.63
CA ILE A 304 13.16 -27.38 3.70
C ILE A 304 11.81 -26.72 4.04
N VAL A 305 11.78 -25.41 4.26
CA VAL A 305 10.56 -24.70 4.65
C VAL A 305 9.54 -24.67 3.51
N ALA A 306 9.92 -24.19 2.33
CA ALA A 306 9.00 -23.99 1.22
C ALA A 306 8.62 -25.30 0.53
N ASN A 307 9.56 -26.20 0.27
CA ASN A 307 9.31 -27.41 -0.54
C ASN A 307 8.87 -28.59 0.34
N PHE A 308 9.61 -28.95 1.39
CA PHE A 308 9.28 -30.11 2.23
C PHE A 308 8.04 -29.87 3.10
N ILE A 309 7.91 -28.66 3.66
CA ILE A 309 6.79 -28.31 4.55
C ILE A 309 5.68 -27.60 3.78
N GLY A 310 6.00 -26.67 2.89
CA GLY A 310 5.02 -25.85 2.18
C GLY A 310 4.55 -26.39 0.82
N GLY A 311 5.22 -27.38 0.23
CA GLY A 311 4.87 -27.92 -1.09
C GLY A 311 5.11 -26.98 -2.28
N LEU A 312 5.80 -25.85 -2.09
CA LEU A 312 6.08 -24.80 -3.07
C LEU A 312 7.55 -24.79 -3.47
N SER A 313 7.85 -24.40 -4.71
CA SER A 313 9.23 -24.24 -5.17
C SER A 313 9.79 -22.90 -4.73
N ILE A 314 10.78 -22.91 -3.83
CA ILE A 314 11.52 -21.69 -3.49
C ILE A 314 12.29 -21.15 -4.70
N GLY A 315 12.74 -22.02 -5.61
CA GLY A 315 13.40 -21.60 -6.85
C GLY A 315 12.48 -20.75 -7.71
N TRP A 316 11.23 -21.20 -7.90
CA TRP A 316 10.21 -20.45 -8.63
C TRP A 316 9.93 -19.11 -7.94
N TRP A 317 9.70 -19.15 -6.62
CA TRP A 317 9.38 -17.96 -5.85
C TRP A 317 10.49 -16.90 -5.96
N VAL A 318 11.76 -17.29 -5.72
CA VAL A 318 12.90 -16.37 -5.86
C VAL A 318 13.02 -15.83 -7.28
N HIS A 319 12.84 -16.68 -8.31
CA HIS A 319 12.92 -16.22 -9.70
C HIS A 319 11.85 -15.18 -10.03
N ASN A 320 10.60 -15.44 -9.64
CA ASN A 320 9.47 -14.55 -9.88
C ASN A 320 9.59 -13.25 -9.09
N HIS A 321 9.84 -13.37 -7.79
CA HIS A 321 9.84 -12.26 -6.84
C HIS A 321 11.05 -11.33 -7.03
N ASN A 322 12.21 -11.85 -7.44
CA ASN A 322 13.34 -11.00 -7.82
C ASN A 322 13.01 -10.10 -9.02
N VAL A 323 12.23 -10.59 -9.99
CA VAL A 323 11.79 -9.74 -11.10
C VAL A 323 10.86 -8.65 -10.60
N HIS A 324 9.92 -8.97 -9.71
CA HIS A 324 9.06 -7.96 -9.07
C HIS A 324 9.85 -6.85 -8.39
N HIS A 325 10.91 -7.15 -7.62
CA HIS A 325 11.76 -6.12 -6.98
C HIS A 325 12.53 -5.22 -7.97
N LEU A 326 12.74 -5.68 -9.19
CA LEU A 326 13.53 -4.95 -10.18
C LEU A 326 12.69 -4.06 -11.10
N VAL A 327 11.45 -4.46 -11.34
CA VAL A 327 10.51 -3.73 -12.21
C VAL A 327 9.17 -3.54 -11.53
N THR A 328 9.21 -3.21 -10.23
CA THR A 328 8.05 -3.14 -9.35
C THR A 328 6.93 -2.28 -9.91
N ASN A 329 5.71 -2.81 -9.87
CA ASN A 329 4.48 -2.20 -10.35
C ASN A 329 4.48 -1.85 -11.85
N HIS A 330 5.41 -2.39 -12.64
CA HIS A 330 5.43 -2.14 -14.07
C HIS A 330 4.42 -3.02 -14.82
N PRO A 331 3.41 -2.45 -15.53
CA PRO A 331 2.28 -3.20 -16.09
C PRO A 331 2.61 -4.37 -17.03
N SER A 332 3.75 -4.31 -17.73
CA SER A 332 4.18 -5.32 -18.71
C SER A 332 5.40 -6.15 -18.29
N HIS A 333 5.98 -5.85 -17.13
CA HIS A 333 7.27 -6.42 -16.71
C HIS A 333 7.22 -7.06 -15.32
N ASP A 334 6.31 -6.62 -14.47
CA ASP A 334 6.15 -7.15 -13.13
C ASP A 334 5.17 -8.34 -13.10
N PRO A 335 5.67 -9.57 -12.86
CA PRO A 335 4.80 -10.75 -12.84
C PRO A 335 3.84 -10.78 -11.65
N ASP A 336 4.15 -10.07 -10.55
CA ASP A 336 3.36 -10.08 -9.32
C ASP A 336 2.14 -9.16 -9.41
N ILE A 337 1.88 -8.56 -10.56
CA ILE A 337 0.68 -7.77 -10.77
C ILE A 337 -0.14 -8.20 -11.99
N GLU A 338 0.35 -9.13 -12.81
CA GLU A 338 -0.28 -9.52 -14.08
C GLU A 338 -1.43 -10.54 -13.88
N TYR A 339 -2.52 -10.09 -13.27
CA TYR A 339 -3.64 -10.93 -12.78
C TYR A 339 -4.86 -11.05 -13.71
N LEU A 340 -4.83 -10.49 -14.92
CA LEU A 340 -5.97 -10.61 -15.85
C LEU A 340 -6.26 -12.09 -16.18
N PRO A 341 -7.54 -12.49 -16.27
CA PRO A 341 -8.74 -11.64 -16.33
C PRO A 341 -9.38 -11.28 -14.97
N PHE A 342 -8.80 -11.70 -13.84
CA PHE A 342 -9.48 -11.65 -12.55
C PHE A 342 -9.36 -10.31 -11.84
N PHE A 343 -8.18 -9.68 -11.90
CA PHE A 343 -7.92 -8.42 -11.21
C PHE A 343 -7.27 -7.39 -12.12
N ALA A 344 -7.64 -6.14 -11.93
CA ALA A 344 -6.95 -5.01 -12.53
C ALA A 344 -6.55 -4.02 -11.46
N ILE A 345 -5.27 -4.00 -11.14
CA ILE A 345 -4.71 -3.10 -10.11
C ILE A 345 -4.36 -1.72 -10.68
N THR A 346 -4.42 -1.55 -12.00
CA THR A 346 -4.15 -0.29 -12.69
C THR A 346 -5.08 -0.13 -13.90
N PRO A 347 -5.59 1.08 -14.20
CA PRO A 347 -6.38 1.35 -15.41
C PRO A 347 -5.65 0.97 -16.69
N THR A 348 -4.33 0.91 -16.64
CA THR A 348 -3.46 0.51 -17.74
C THR A 348 -3.75 -0.92 -18.23
N PHE A 349 -4.23 -1.82 -17.36
CA PHE A 349 -4.64 -3.19 -17.73
C PHE A 349 -5.96 -3.27 -18.50
N LEU A 350 -6.76 -2.19 -18.47
CA LEU A 350 -7.96 -2.09 -19.31
C LEU A 350 -7.61 -1.92 -20.81
N LYS A 351 -6.32 -1.91 -21.12
CA LYS A 351 -5.76 -2.07 -22.46
C LYS A 351 -5.05 -3.43 -22.47
N SER A 352 -5.42 -4.32 -23.38
CA SER A 352 -4.70 -5.58 -23.59
C SER A 352 -3.20 -5.31 -23.66
N LEU A 353 -2.40 -6.06 -22.92
CA LEU A 353 -0.95 -5.82 -22.80
C LEU A 353 -0.14 -7.09 -23.01
N TRP A 354 1.12 -6.92 -23.39
CA TRP A 354 2.09 -8.00 -23.51
C TRP A 354 2.92 -8.12 -22.24
N SER A 355 2.92 -9.30 -21.62
CA SER A 355 3.82 -9.62 -20.50
C SER A 355 5.17 -10.09 -21.03
N SER A 356 6.20 -9.34 -20.65
CA SER A 356 7.58 -9.68 -20.96
C SER A 356 8.12 -10.85 -20.11
N TYR A 357 7.50 -11.14 -18.96
CA TYR A 357 7.88 -12.26 -18.10
C TYR A 357 7.24 -13.56 -18.58
N TYR A 358 5.90 -13.61 -18.66
CA TYR A 358 5.18 -14.80 -19.11
C TYR A 358 5.25 -15.04 -20.63
N LYS A 359 5.73 -14.05 -21.39
CA LYS A 359 5.81 -14.08 -22.87
C LYS A 359 4.46 -14.37 -23.51
N ARG A 360 3.40 -13.73 -23.00
CA ARG A 360 2.02 -13.84 -23.51
C ARG A 360 1.26 -12.54 -23.36
N SER A 361 0.18 -12.41 -24.13
CA SER A 361 -0.74 -11.28 -24.03
C SER A 361 -1.78 -11.51 -22.94
N PHE A 362 -1.91 -10.54 -22.04
CA PHE A 362 -3.03 -10.42 -21.13
C PHE A 362 -4.10 -9.58 -21.81
N ARG A 363 -5.12 -10.25 -22.34
CA ARG A 363 -6.17 -9.63 -23.15
C ARG A 363 -7.26 -9.07 -22.24
N PHE A 364 -7.64 -7.82 -22.48
CA PHE A 364 -8.81 -7.23 -21.88
C PHE A 364 -10.07 -7.55 -22.72
N ASP A 365 -10.46 -8.81 -22.68
CA ASP A 365 -11.58 -9.35 -23.45
C ASP A 365 -12.92 -9.27 -22.68
N PHE A 366 -13.97 -9.86 -23.25
CA PHE A 366 -15.30 -9.89 -22.63
C PHE A 366 -15.29 -10.56 -21.24
N VAL A 367 -14.52 -11.64 -21.07
CA VAL A 367 -14.42 -12.35 -19.79
C VAL A 367 -13.71 -11.46 -18.77
N ALA A 368 -12.61 -10.81 -19.14
CA ALA A 368 -11.95 -9.84 -18.28
C ALA A 368 -12.90 -8.71 -17.85
N LYS A 369 -13.67 -8.12 -18.78
CA LYS A 369 -14.66 -7.08 -18.45
C LYS A 369 -15.69 -7.56 -17.43
N MET A 370 -16.24 -8.76 -17.63
CA MET A 370 -17.22 -9.36 -16.73
C MET A 370 -16.61 -9.60 -15.34
N MET A 371 -15.42 -10.20 -15.26
CA MET A 371 -14.76 -10.52 -13.99
C MET A 371 -14.33 -9.26 -13.24
N LEU A 372 -13.83 -8.24 -13.94
CA LEU A 372 -13.41 -6.97 -13.34
C LEU A 372 -14.55 -6.15 -12.75
N GLN A 373 -15.78 -6.24 -13.30
CA GLN A 373 -16.97 -5.58 -12.73
C GLN A 373 -17.26 -6.06 -11.31
N VAL A 374 -16.94 -7.32 -11.00
CA VAL A 374 -17.20 -7.96 -9.71
C VAL A 374 -15.92 -8.26 -8.93
N GLN A 375 -14.75 -7.76 -9.36
CA GLN A 375 -13.46 -8.06 -8.73
C GLN A 375 -13.42 -7.74 -7.24
N HIS A 376 -14.13 -6.70 -6.80
CA HIS A 376 -14.25 -6.32 -5.38
C HIS A 376 -14.94 -7.40 -4.52
N LYS A 377 -15.78 -8.25 -5.12
CA LYS A 377 -16.38 -9.41 -4.45
C LYS A 377 -15.55 -10.67 -4.65
N LEU A 378 -14.95 -10.81 -5.83
CA LEU A 378 -14.16 -12.00 -6.18
C LEU A 378 -12.79 -12.02 -5.53
N LEU A 379 -12.24 -10.87 -5.12
CA LEU A 379 -10.90 -10.78 -4.54
C LEU A 379 -10.71 -11.77 -3.42
N TYR A 380 -11.53 -11.68 -2.38
CA TYR A 380 -11.42 -12.58 -1.23
C TYR A 380 -11.62 -14.03 -1.64
N VAL A 381 -12.67 -14.33 -2.41
CA VAL A 381 -13.01 -15.69 -2.84
C VAL A 381 -11.87 -16.33 -3.64
N ILE A 382 -11.29 -15.63 -4.61
CA ILE A 382 -10.16 -16.12 -5.41
C ILE A 382 -8.92 -16.26 -4.54
N MET A 383 -8.68 -15.30 -3.63
CA MET A 383 -7.53 -15.35 -2.72
C MET A 383 -7.60 -16.54 -1.75
N LEU A 384 -8.79 -17.01 -1.36
CA LEU A 384 -8.93 -18.26 -0.58
C LEU A 384 -8.28 -19.46 -1.29
N PHE A 385 -8.24 -19.46 -2.63
CA PHE A 385 -7.67 -20.53 -3.45
C PHE A 385 -6.34 -20.17 -4.12
N ALA A 386 -5.78 -18.99 -3.85
CA ALA A 386 -4.56 -18.51 -4.51
C ALA A 386 -3.38 -19.48 -4.34
N ARG A 387 -3.28 -20.17 -3.20
CA ARG A 387 -2.24 -21.16 -2.93
C ARG A 387 -2.17 -22.28 -3.98
N PHE A 388 -3.30 -22.71 -4.54
CA PHE A 388 -3.30 -23.73 -5.60
C PHE A 388 -2.65 -23.23 -6.89
N ASN A 389 -2.83 -21.95 -7.23
CA ASN A 389 -2.13 -21.34 -8.35
C ASN A 389 -0.61 -21.27 -8.12
N LEU A 390 -0.17 -21.06 -6.87
CA LEU A 390 1.25 -21.08 -6.52
C LEU A 390 1.89 -22.47 -6.71
N TYR A 391 1.16 -23.55 -6.43
CA TYR A 391 1.64 -24.92 -6.75
C TYR A 391 1.81 -25.12 -8.24
N ILE A 392 0.80 -24.73 -9.04
CA ILE A 392 0.84 -24.87 -10.50
C ILE A 392 2.08 -24.14 -11.05
N ASN A 393 2.29 -22.89 -10.64
CA ASN A 393 3.44 -22.11 -11.08
C ASN A 393 4.78 -22.72 -10.63
N SER A 394 4.86 -23.19 -9.38
CA SER A 394 6.03 -23.90 -8.85
C SER A 394 6.40 -25.11 -9.71
N TYR A 395 5.40 -25.92 -10.09
CA TYR A 395 5.66 -27.18 -10.78
C TYR A 395 5.93 -26.97 -12.27
N ILE A 396 5.26 -26.00 -12.90
CA ILE A 396 5.59 -25.56 -14.27
C ILE A 396 7.03 -25.04 -14.34
N PHE A 397 7.47 -24.27 -13.34
CA PHE A 397 8.84 -23.77 -13.28
C PHE A 397 9.86 -24.91 -13.19
N LEU A 398 9.65 -25.86 -12.28
CA LEU A 398 10.57 -27.00 -12.13
C LEU A 398 10.60 -27.90 -13.38
N TYR A 399 9.44 -28.10 -14.03
CA TYR A 399 9.35 -28.82 -15.29
C TYR A 399 10.12 -28.11 -16.42
N LYS A 400 9.96 -26.80 -16.57
CA LYS A 400 10.69 -26.02 -17.58
C LYS A 400 12.21 -26.06 -17.34
N ASN A 401 12.64 -25.94 -16.08
CA ASN A 401 14.06 -25.95 -15.71
C ASN A 401 14.72 -27.32 -15.82
N TYR A 402 13.94 -28.40 -15.87
CA TYR A 402 14.48 -29.74 -16.12
C TYR A 402 15.31 -29.78 -17.41
N PHE A 403 14.82 -29.11 -18.47
CA PHE A 403 15.47 -29.05 -19.78
C PHE A 403 16.50 -27.92 -19.90
N ASP A 404 16.71 -27.12 -18.85
CA ASP A 404 17.70 -26.06 -18.87
C ASP A 404 19.11 -26.63 -18.59
N THR A 405 19.96 -26.53 -19.61
CA THR A 405 21.35 -26.99 -19.60
C THR A 405 22.33 -25.96 -19.05
N LYS A 406 21.90 -24.72 -18.78
CA LYS A 406 22.75 -23.62 -18.34
C LYS A 406 22.36 -23.19 -16.93
N ARG A 407 22.84 -23.93 -15.94
CA ARG A 407 22.45 -23.70 -14.55
C ARG A 407 23.47 -22.80 -13.82
N ALA A 408 22.93 -21.86 -13.04
CA ALA A 408 23.69 -20.99 -12.16
C ALA A 408 24.22 -21.73 -10.91
N LYS A 409 24.77 -20.97 -9.94
CA LYS A 409 25.12 -21.47 -8.60
C LYS A 409 23.95 -22.26 -8.01
N GLY A 410 24.16 -23.52 -7.62
CA GLY A 410 23.08 -24.39 -7.15
C GLY A 410 22.63 -25.47 -8.13
N GLY A 411 22.74 -25.19 -9.43
CA GLY A 411 22.10 -25.90 -10.54
C GLY A 411 21.41 -27.23 -10.24
N ASP A 412 22.09 -28.33 -10.56
CA ASP A 412 21.52 -29.67 -10.48
C ASP A 412 21.11 -30.09 -9.07
N TRP A 413 21.93 -29.78 -8.07
CA TRP A 413 21.68 -30.25 -6.72
C TRP A 413 20.47 -29.53 -6.11
N ALA A 414 20.34 -28.21 -6.33
CA ALA A 414 19.23 -27.43 -5.80
C ALA A 414 17.92 -27.85 -6.45
N TRP A 415 17.90 -28.01 -7.78
CA TRP A 415 16.73 -28.52 -8.48
C TRP A 415 16.32 -29.92 -7.99
N LYS A 416 17.28 -30.86 -7.87
CA LYS A 416 17.00 -32.22 -7.35
C LYS A 416 16.44 -32.16 -5.92
N PHE A 417 17.02 -31.30 -5.08
CA PHE A 417 16.58 -31.14 -3.70
C PHE A 417 15.17 -30.56 -3.59
N GLU A 418 14.82 -29.59 -4.45
CA GLU A 418 13.47 -29.04 -4.55
C GLU A 418 12.44 -30.09 -4.99
N ILE A 419 12.79 -30.95 -5.95
CA ILE A 419 11.93 -32.07 -6.39
C ILE A 419 11.72 -33.07 -5.25
N ILE A 420 12.79 -33.47 -4.56
CA ILE A 420 12.70 -34.36 -3.39
C ILE A 420 11.79 -33.73 -2.33
N GLY A 421 11.93 -32.43 -2.08
CA GLY A 421 11.09 -31.71 -1.12
C GLY A 421 9.60 -31.75 -1.48
N ILE A 422 9.25 -31.46 -2.73
CA ILE A 422 7.85 -31.47 -3.18
C ILE A 422 7.26 -32.89 -3.14
N LEU A 423 8.02 -33.91 -3.55
CA LEU A 423 7.58 -35.31 -3.45
C LEU A 423 7.38 -35.72 -1.99
N SER A 424 8.28 -35.30 -1.10
CA SER A 424 8.18 -35.55 0.34
C SER A 424 6.95 -34.86 0.93
N PHE A 425 6.67 -33.62 0.52
CA PHE A 425 5.48 -32.89 0.93
C PHE A 425 4.21 -33.65 0.60
N TRP A 426 4.03 -34.03 -0.66
CA TRP A 426 2.83 -34.76 -1.08
C TRP A 426 2.76 -36.17 -0.48
N ALA A 427 3.89 -36.79 -0.16
CA ALA A 427 3.92 -38.07 0.54
C ALA A 427 3.37 -37.95 1.98
N TRP A 428 3.88 -37.01 2.79
CA TRP A 428 3.41 -36.86 4.18
C TRP A 428 2.01 -36.25 4.22
N TYR A 429 1.74 -35.23 3.39
CA TYR A 429 0.44 -34.58 3.35
C TYR A 429 -0.64 -35.52 2.80
N GLY A 430 -0.31 -36.32 1.78
CA GLY A 430 -1.18 -37.39 1.30
C GLY A 430 -1.51 -38.41 2.38
N ARG A 431 -0.57 -38.74 3.28
CA ARG A 431 -0.82 -39.60 4.44
C ARG A 431 -1.74 -38.95 5.47
N VAL A 432 -1.62 -37.63 5.69
CA VAL A 432 -2.57 -36.86 6.51
C VAL A 432 -3.97 -36.90 5.88
N LEU A 433 -4.09 -36.68 4.58
CA LEU A 433 -5.40 -36.75 3.91
C LEU A 433 -6.01 -38.16 3.98
N TYR A 434 -5.20 -39.20 3.79
CA TYR A 434 -5.63 -40.60 3.91
C TYR A 434 -6.13 -40.92 5.33
N GLY A 435 -5.46 -40.40 6.36
CA GLY A 435 -5.83 -40.64 7.75
C GLY A 435 -7.10 -39.92 8.23
N CYS A 436 -7.71 -39.04 7.42
CA CYS A 436 -9.01 -38.43 7.71
C CYS A 436 -10.19 -39.44 7.68
N GLY A 437 -9.96 -40.68 7.27
CA GLY A 437 -10.92 -41.79 7.35
C GLY A 437 -12.03 -41.78 6.29
N SER A 438 -12.29 -40.64 5.63
CA SER A 438 -13.20 -40.56 4.49
C SER A 438 -12.72 -39.54 3.46
N TRP A 439 -13.03 -39.78 2.18
CA TRP A 439 -12.66 -38.88 1.10
C TRP A 439 -13.31 -37.48 1.25
N LYS A 440 -14.52 -37.39 1.84
CA LYS A 440 -15.20 -36.11 2.10
C LYS A 440 -14.44 -35.28 3.13
N MET A 441 -14.01 -35.90 4.24
CA MET A 441 -13.21 -35.22 5.25
C MET A 441 -11.81 -34.90 4.76
N ALA A 442 -11.21 -35.76 3.94
CA ALA A 442 -9.94 -35.47 3.28
C ALA A 442 -10.04 -34.23 2.37
N LEU A 443 -11.08 -34.14 1.55
CA LEU A 443 -11.34 -32.97 0.71
C LEU A 443 -11.57 -31.71 1.55
N LEU A 444 -12.34 -31.81 2.63
CA LEU A 444 -12.61 -30.68 3.52
C LEU A 444 -11.34 -30.22 4.25
N TYR A 445 -10.51 -31.15 4.74
CA TYR A 445 -9.20 -30.86 5.34
C TYR A 445 -8.29 -30.14 4.34
N LEU A 446 -8.27 -30.62 3.10
CA LEU A 446 -7.49 -30.01 2.02
C LEU A 446 -7.94 -28.57 1.76
N VAL A 447 -9.22 -28.33 1.60
CA VAL A 447 -9.72 -26.97 1.35
C VAL A 447 -9.43 -26.06 2.55
N VAL A 448 -9.81 -26.48 3.77
CA VAL A 448 -9.68 -25.63 4.97
C VAL A 448 -8.23 -25.25 5.26
N SER A 449 -7.29 -26.20 5.18
CA SER A 449 -5.86 -25.91 5.44
C SER A 449 -5.27 -24.92 4.43
N HIS A 450 -5.72 -24.97 3.18
CA HIS A 450 -5.23 -24.08 2.13
C HIS A 450 -5.87 -22.70 2.21
N VAL A 451 -7.15 -22.64 2.55
CA VAL A 451 -7.88 -21.39 2.76
C VAL A 451 -7.36 -20.64 3.99
N ALA A 452 -7.16 -21.34 5.11
CA ALA A 452 -6.62 -20.76 6.34
C ALA A 452 -5.20 -20.19 6.16
N THR A 453 -4.45 -20.66 5.16
CA THR A 453 -3.14 -20.09 4.83
C THR A 453 -3.24 -18.69 4.24
N ASN A 454 -4.35 -18.33 3.61
CA ASN A 454 -4.55 -17.00 3.01
C ASN A 454 -5.29 -16.06 3.97
N GLY A 455 -5.22 -16.34 5.28
CA GLY A 455 -6.08 -15.79 6.34
C GLY A 455 -6.46 -14.32 6.17
N PHE A 456 -7.78 -14.09 6.15
CA PHE A 456 -8.51 -12.85 6.47
C PHE A 456 -7.67 -11.57 6.57
N ASN A 457 -7.13 -11.10 5.45
CA ASN A 457 -6.81 -9.69 5.30
C ASN A 457 -8.09 -8.95 4.93
N ASP A 458 -8.96 -8.80 5.91
CA ASP A 458 -10.06 -7.85 5.84
C ASP A 458 -10.43 -7.43 7.24
N GLN A 459 -10.02 -6.21 7.59
CA GLN A 459 -10.71 -5.21 8.41
C GLN A 459 -9.69 -4.35 9.15
N GLY A 460 -9.38 -3.20 8.55
CA GLY A 460 -8.50 -2.21 9.15
C GLY A 460 -8.55 -0.85 8.49
N ARG A 461 -9.65 -0.51 7.82
CA ARG A 461 -9.99 0.90 7.58
C ARG A 461 -11.24 1.17 8.40
N LEU A 462 -11.08 1.61 9.64
CA LEU A 462 -12.03 2.50 10.34
C LEU A 462 -11.52 2.78 11.76
N THR A 463 -11.27 4.06 12.05
CA THR A 463 -11.85 4.89 13.12
C THR A 463 -10.89 6.04 13.40
N ILE A 464 -11.44 7.22 13.67
CA ILE A 464 -10.83 8.55 13.44
C ILE A 464 -10.72 9.35 14.73
N VAL A 465 -9.73 10.24 14.84
CA VAL A 465 -9.71 11.26 15.89
C VAL A 465 -10.42 12.52 15.41
N GLY A 466 -11.59 12.79 16.00
CA GLY A 466 -12.23 14.09 15.90
C GLY A 466 -11.47 15.13 16.75
N THR A 467 -11.31 16.36 16.25
CA THR A 467 -10.46 17.38 16.89
C THR A 467 -11.23 18.53 17.56
N TRP A 468 -12.56 18.54 17.47
CA TRP A 468 -13.42 19.63 17.97
C TRP A 468 -13.34 19.84 19.50
N GLN A 469 -13.35 21.10 19.94
CA GLN A 469 -13.30 21.54 21.36
C GLN A 469 -12.10 21.02 22.16
N SER A 470 -10.95 20.88 21.53
CA SER A 470 -9.70 20.59 22.25
C SER A 470 -9.05 21.91 22.64
N LYS A 471 -8.48 22.00 23.85
CA LYS A 471 -7.82 23.24 24.29
C LYS A 471 -6.54 23.45 23.49
N PRO A 472 -6.10 24.72 23.31
CA PRO A 472 -4.81 25.00 22.70
C PRO A 472 -3.68 24.22 23.39
N GLY A 473 -2.83 23.56 22.60
CA GLY A 473 -1.70 22.76 23.06
C GLY A 473 -1.99 21.29 23.38
N GLU A 474 -3.25 20.86 23.46
CA GLU A 474 -3.61 19.44 23.66
C GLU A 474 -3.74 18.67 22.35
N VAL A 475 -4.10 19.36 21.25
CA VAL A 475 -4.45 18.74 19.96
C VAL A 475 -3.24 18.09 19.30
N ALA A 476 -2.11 18.80 19.23
CA ALA A 476 -0.93 18.31 18.55
C ALA A 476 -0.45 16.97 19.16
N SER A 477 -0.41 16.90 20.49
CA SER A 477 -0.03 15.67 21.21
C SER A 477 -1.06 14.54 21.02
N ALA A 478 -2.36 14.85 21.07
CA ALA A 478 -3.41 13.85 20.85
C ALA A 478 -3.37 13.27 19.42
N VAL A 479 -3.19 14.13 18.42
CA VAL A 479 -3.07 13.73 17.01
C VAL A 479 -1.81 12.92 16.77
N ALA A 480 -0.66 13.36 17.31
CA ALA A 480 0.58 12.62 17.20
C ALA A 480 0.47 11.23 17.84
N TYR A 481 -0.06 11.14 19.08
CA TYR A 481 -0.28 9.88 19.79
C TYR A 481 -1.21 8.95 19.02
N ALA A 482 -2.33 9.47 18.53
CA ALA A 482 -3.29 8.69 17.75
C ALA A 482 -2.64 8.07 16.51
N ILE A 483 -1.90 8.85 15.73
CA ILE A 483 -1.31 8.38 14.48
C ILE A 483 -0.13 7.44 14.75
N LYS A 484 0.77 7.86 15.63
CA LYS A 484 2.06 7.19 15.85
C LYS A 484 1.92 5.96 16.75
N ASP A 485 1.25 6.10 17.89
CA ASP A 485 1.28 5.11 18.95
C ASP A 485 0.06 4.16 18.91
N VAL A 486 -1.08 4.64 18.40
CA VAL A 486 -2.31 3.81 18.31
C VAL A 486 -2.57 3.26 16.91
N GLY A 487 -2.10 3.95 15.85
CA GLY A 487 -2.27 3.50 14.47
C GLY A 487 -3.42 4.16 13.70
N TYR A 488 -3.96 5.28 14.19
CA TYR A 488 -4.95 6.06 13.43
C TYR A 488 -4.35 6.53 12.09
N ARG A 489 -5.17 6.46 11.03
CA ARG A 489 -4.80 6.93 9.68
C ARG A 489 -5.85 7.85 9.07
N HIS A 490 -6.80 8.35 9.86
CA HIS A 490 -7.78 9.32 9.40
C HIS A 490 -8.04 10.33 10.52
N ILE A 491 -7.90 11.62 10.18
CA ILE A 491 -8.07 12.77 11.07
C ILE A 491 -9.20 13.68 10.54
N ASP A 492 -10.15 14.02 11.40
CA ASP A 492 -11.24 14.94 11.09
C ASP A 492 -10.98 16.33 11.69
N CYS A 493 -10.94 17.33 10.81
CA CYS A 493 -10.72 18.74 11.11
C CYS A 493 -11.92 19.57 10.62
N ALA A 494 -11.93 20.86 10.95
CA ALA A 494 -12.75 21.86 10.27
C ALA A 494 -12.15 23.24 10.51
N TRP A 495 -12.26 24.14 9.53
CA TRP A 495 -11.79 25.52 9.66
C TRP A 495 -12.36 26.20 10.92
N ALA A 496 -13.66 26.00 11.18
CA ALA A 496 -14.37 26.60 12.31
C ALA A 496 -13.93 26.08 13.69
N TYR A 497 -13.13 25.02 13.76
CA TYR A 497 -12.61 24.52 15.04
C TYR A 497 -11.43 25.37 15.55
N GLY A 498 -10.80 26.17 14.67
CA GLY A 498 -9.74 27.09 15.04
C GLY A 498 -8.44 26.43 15.50
N ASN A 499 -8.24 25.14 15.24
CA ASN A 499 -7.11 24.36 15.73
C ASN A 499 -6.35 23.58 14.63
N GLU A 500 -6.65 23.83 13.35
CA GLU A 500 -6.02 23.13 12.22
C GLU A 500 -4.50 23.25 12.18
N LYS A 501 -3.96 24.38 12.68
CA LYS A 501 -2.51 24.56 12.82
C LYS A 501 -1.88 23.53 13.75
N GLU A 502 -2.46 23.33 14.93
CA GLU A 502 -1.99 22.34 15.90
C GLU A 502 -2.20 20.91 15.39
N VAL A 503 -3.28 20.67 14.64
CA VAL A 503 -3.47 19.36 13.98
C VAL A 503 -2.36 19.10 12.98
N GLY A 504 -2.00 20.09 12.16
CA GLY A 504 -0.87 20.00 11.23
C GLY A 504 0.45 19.72 11.94
N GLU A 505 0.69 20.37 13.08
CA GLU A 505 1.86 20.11 13.94
C GLU A 505 1.86 18.67 14.47
N GLY A 506 0.72 18.16 14.96
CA GLY A 506 0.57 16.78 15.41
C GLY A 506 0.78 15.75 14.29
N ILE A 507 0.25 16.00 13.10
CA ILE A 507 0.47 15.17 11.90
C ILE A 507 1.97 15.10 11.59
N ARG A 508 2.68 16.23 11.56
CA ARG A 508 4.14 16.25 11.32
C ARG A 508 4.91 15.55 12.43
N ALA A 509 4.53 15.78 13.69
CA ALA A 509 5.18 15.18 14.85
C ALA A 509 5.00 13.65 14.93
N SER A 510 3.94 13.11 14.31
CA SER A 510 3.73 11.65 14.24
C SER A 510 4.83 10.91 13.47
N GLY A 511 5.50 11.59 12.53
CA GLY A 511 6.50 11.00 11.64
C GLY A 511 5.92 10.12 10.51
N VAL A 512 4.61 9.94 10.45
CA VAL A 512 3.94 9.16 9.39
C VAL A 512 3.79 10.02 8.13
N PRO A 513 4.11 9.49 6.93
CA PRO A 513 3.97 10.24 5.68
C PRO A 513 2.55 10.77 5.49
N ARG A 514 2.41 12.06 5.10
CA ARG A 514 1.12 12.71 4.84
C ARG A 514 0.21 11.90 3.90
N ALA A 515 0.80 11.20 2.92
CA ALA A 515 0.07 10.38 1.95
C ALA A 515 -0.62 9.15 2.55
N GLU A 516 -0.24 8.73 3.76
CA GLU A 516 -0.86 7.60 4.48
C GLU A 516 -1.97 8.05 5.44
N ILE A 517 -2.12 9.35 5.66
CA ILE A 517 -3.09 9.91 6.60
C ILE A 517 -4.23 10.53 5.81
N PHE A 518 -5.44 10.03 5.95
CA PHE A 518 -6.64 10.64 5.38
C PHE A 518 -7.04 11.88 6.20
N VAL A 519 -6.96 13.07 5.63
CA VAL A 519 -7.32 14.32 6.32
C VAL A 519 -8.62 14.88 5.75
N THR A 520 -9.62 14.98 6.62
CA THR A 520 -10.87 15.70 6.34
C THR A 520 -10.78 17.12 6.91
N SER A 521 -11.20 18.12 6.16
CA SER A 521 -11.60 19.43 6.73
C SER A 521 -12.94 19.91 6.16
N LYS A 522 -13.45 21.05 6.63
CA LYS A 522 -14.79 21.54 6.33
C LYS A 522 -14.84 23.05 6.08
N LEU A 523 -15.49 23.40 4.97
CA LEU A 523 -15.83 24.76 4.56
C LEU A 523 -16.84 25.37 5.53
N TRP A 524 -16.51 26.53 6.10
CA TRP A 524 -17.40 27.23 7.01
C TRP A 524 -18.41 28.16 6.32
N GLY A 525 -19.54 28.44 7.00
CA GLY A 525 -20.69 29.19 6.48
C GLY A 525 -20.35 30.55 5.86
N THR A 526 -19.39 31.30 6.43
CA THR A 526 -18.97 32.62 5.94
C THR A 526 -18.09 32.56 4.67
N TYR A 527 -17.78 31.37 4.17
CA TYR A 527 -16.96 31.15 2.97
C TYR A 527 -17.72 30.41 1.86
N HIS A 528 -19.04 30.26 1.94
CA HIS A 528 -19.84 29.55 0.92
C HIS A 528 -19.68 30.12 -0.50
N ASN A 529 -19.39 31.42 -0.64
CA ASN A 529 -19.09 32.07 -1.91
C ASN A 529 -17.60 32.24 -2.21
N ARG A 530 -16.71 31.76 -1.33
CA ARG A 530 -15.24 31.93 -1.37
C ARG A 530 -14.53 30.62 -1.01
N VAL A 531 -14.96 29.52 -1.63
CA VAL A 531 -14.58 28.15 -1.21
C VAL A 531 -13.06 27.94 -1.24
N GLU A 532 -12.42 28.41 -2.31
CA GLU A 532 -10.98 28.27 -2.51
C GLU A 532 -10.18 29.04 -1.47
N GLU A 533 -10.64 30.23 -1.06
CA GLU A 533 -9.97 31.05 -0.05
C GLU A 533 -9.94 30.32 1.31
N CYS A 534 -11.08 29.77 1.74
CA CYS A 534 -11.15 28.98 2.98
C CYS A 534 -10.28 27.73 2.92
N LEU A 535 -10.22 27.08 1.76
CA LEU A 535 -9.42 25.88 1.56
C LEU A 535 -7.93 26.21 1.59
N ASP A 536 -7.50 27.33 1.00
CA ASP A 536 -6.10 27.75 1.02
C ASP A 536 -5.63 28.09 2.44
N GLU A 537 -6.47 28.74 3.24
CA GLU A 537 -6.21 28.94 4.67
C GLU A 537 -6.09 27.60 5.42
N THR A 538 -7.01 26.67 5.16
CA THR A 538 -7.02 25.33 5.76
C THR A 538 -5.73 24.56 5.43
N LEU A 539 -5.33 24.53 4.16
CA LEU A 539 -4.12 23.86 3.68
C LEU A 539 -2.86 24.48 4.29
N ALA A 540 -2.80 25.81 4.37
CA ALA A 540 -1.71 26.52 5.01
C ALA A 540 -1.61 26.21 6.50
N ASN A 541 -2.73 26.20 7.23
CA ASN A 541 -2.77 25.86 8.65
C ASN A 541 -2.30 24.43 8.89
N LEU A 542 -2.85 23.46 8.17
CA LEU A 542 -2.45 22.05 8.28
C LEU A 542 -1.01 21.80 7.79
N GLY A 543 -0.47 22.68 6.95
CA GLY A 543 0.84 22.52 6.32
C GLY A 543 0.88 21.36 5.33
N THR A 544 -0.14 21.25 4.47
CA THR A 544 -0.30 20.22 3.44
C THR A 544 -0.79 20.83 2.14
N ASP A 545 -0.43 20.24 1.00
CA ASP A 545 -0.81 20.74 -0.33
C ASP A 545 -2.21 20.27 -0.79
N TYR A 546 -2.79 19.30 -0.09
CA TYR A 546 -4.12 18.78 -0.39
C TYR A 546 -4.87 18.25 0.84
N LEU A 547 -6.19 18.14 0.73
CA LEU A 547 -7.07 17.36 1.62
C LEU A 547 -7.57 16.09 0.94
N ASP A 548 -7.79 15.04 1.71
CA ASP A 548 -8.40 13.81 1.21
C ASP A 548 -9.92 13.99 1.06
N LEU A 549 -10.54 14.71 1.99
CA LEU A 549 -11.95 15.06 1.95
C LEU A 549 -12.20 16.50 2.40
N TYR A 550 -13.02 17.23 1.64
CA TYR A 550 -13.46 18.57 2.01
C TYR A 550 -14.99 18.66 2.03
N LEU A 551 -15.56 19.03 3.18
CA LEU A 551 -17.00 19.01 3.39
C LEU A 551 -17.60 20.42 3.47
N VAL A 552 -18.78 20.65 2.90
CA VAL A 552 -19.60 21.81 3.28
C VAL A 552 -20.10 21.57 4.71
N HIS A 553 -19.66 22.36 5.69
CA HIS A 553 -19.87 22.07 7.11
C HIS A 553 -21.35 22.15 7.53
N TRP A 554 -22.10 23.12 6.98
CA TRP A 554 -23.53 23.28 7.18
C TRP A 554 -24.19 23.79 5.91
N PRO A 555 -25.45 23.42 5.58
CA PRO A 555 -26.21 23.97 4.46
C PRO A 555 -26.73 25.40 4.73
N VAL A 556 -25.91 26.25 5.36
CA VAL A 556 -26.29 27.59 5.83
C VAL A 556 -25.23 28.61 5.39
N PRO A 557 -25.40 29.25 4.22
CA PRO A 557 -24.53 30.35 3.80
C PRO A 557 -24.68 31.52 4.79
N LEU A 558 -23.58 31.95 5.41
CA LEU A 558 -23.56 33.11 6.32
C LEU A 558 -23.02 34.33 5.60
N ASN A 559 -23.45 35.53 5.99
CA ASN A 559 -23.02 36.77 5.37
C ASN A 559 -21.50 36.99 5.57
N PRO A 560 -20.68 36.96 4.50
CA PRO A 560 -19.23 37.14 4.61
C PRO A 560 -18.84 38.56 5.04
N LYS A 561 -19.75 39.54 4.89
CA LYS A 561 -19.57 40.95 5.28
C LYS A 561 -20.38 41.31 6.52
N GLY A 562 -20.89 40.32 7.24
CA GLY A 562 -21.69 40.52 8.45
C GLY A 562 -20.86 40.99 9.65
N SER A 563 -21.51 41.09 10.80
CA SER A 563 -20.94 41.67 12.03
C SER A 563 -19.77 40.88 12.66
N HIS A 564 -19.51 39.64 12.23
CA HIS A 564 -18.41 38.81 12.73
C HIS A 564 -17.88 37.85 11.65
N PRO A 565 -16.56 37.60 11.54
CA PRO A 565 -15.97 36.75 10.48
C PRO A 565 -16.34 35.24 10.52
N VAL A 566 -17.04 34.80 11.56
CA VAL A 566 -17.31 33.38 11.83
C VAL A 566 -18.79 33.20 12.16
N PHE A 567 -19.32 34.04 13.03
CA PHE A 567 -20.67 33.92 13.56
C PHE A 567 -21.44 35.24 13.41
N PRO A 568 -21.64 35.76 12.18
CA PRO A 568 -22.28 37.04 11.98
C PRO A 568 -23.72 37.02 12.48
N LEU A 569 -24.13 38.14 13.08
CA LEU A 569 -25.43 38.38 13.67
C LEU A 569 -26.08 39.63 13.07
N LEU A 570 -27.39 39.56 12.86
CA LEU A 570 -28.25 40.71 12.60
C LEU A 570 -28.48 41.50 13.90
N PRO A 571 -28.93 42.77 13.85
CA PRO A 571 -29.24 43.56 15.04
C PRO A 571 -30.25 42.93 16.01
N ASN A 572 -31.11 42.05 15.50
CA ASN A 572 -32.09 41.30 16.31
C ASN A 572 -31.50 40.05 17.00
N GLY A 573 -30.19 39.83 16.91
CA GLY A 573 -29.49 38.70 17.53
C GLY A 573 -29.62 37.36 16.78
N LYS A 574 -30.33 37.30 15.65
CA LYS A 574 -30.38 36.10 14.79
C LYS A 574 -29.13 36.03 13.90
N ARG A 575 -28.80 34.82 13.41
CA ARG A 575 -27.69 34.63 12.47
C ARG A 575 -27.95 35.39 11.18
N ASP A 576 -26.92 36.09 10.71
CA ASP A 576 -26.96 36.79 9.43
C ASP A 576 -26.68 35.81 8.29
N VAL A 577 -27.76 35.25 7.73
CA VAL A 577 -27.74 34.25 6.65
C VAL A 577 -27.73 34.95 5.30
N TYR A 578 -26.86 34.52 4.40
CA TYR A 578 -26.77 35.05 3.05
C TYR A 578 -27.78 34.35 2.11
N HIS A 579 -29.05 34.75 2.23
CA HIS A 579 -30.18 34.10 1.55
C HIS A 579 -30.12 34.10 0.01
N GLU A 580 -29.38 35.04 -0.59
CA GLU A 580 -29.26 35.13 -2.06
C GLU A 580 -28.31 34.09 -2.65
N TRP A 581 -27.42 33.51 -1.83
CA TRP A 581 -26.42 32.54 -2.29
C TRP A 581 -26.97 31.11 -2.26
N LYS A 582 -26.90 30.40 -3.38
CA LYS A 582 -27.43 29.04 -3.50
C LYS A 582 -26.39 28.00 -3.08
N LEU A 583 -26.87 26.90 -2.48
CA LEU A 583 -26.01 25.76 -2.14
C LEU A 583 -25.40 25.10 -3.39
N SER A 584 -26.13 25.08 -4.51
CA SER A 584 -25.63 24.61 -5.81
C SER A 584 -24.40 25.39 -6.29
N ASP A 585 -24.35 26.70 -6.05
CA ASP A 585 -23.21 27.55 -6.43
C ASP A 585 -22.00 27.27 -5.55
N THR A 586 -22.22 27.01 -4.26
CA THR A 586 -21.18 26.53 -3.33
C THR A 586 -20.62 25.18 -3.82
N TRP A 587 -21.51 24.25 -4.16
CA TRP A 587 -21.15 22.92 -4.62
C TRP A 587 -20.31 22.95 -5.90
N LYS A 588 -20.68 23.81 -6.86
CA LYS A 588 -19.89 24.04 -8.08
C LYS A 588 -18.45 24.48 -7.77
N GLN A 589 -18.27 25.40 -6.80
CA GLN A 589 -16.93 25.79 -6.37
C GLN A 589 -16.17 24.64 -5.68
N MET A 590 -16.85 23.80 -4.90
CA MET A 590 -16.24 22.60 -4.30
C MET A 590 -15.72 21.64 -5.38
N GLU A 591 -16.49 21.41 -6.46
CA GLU A 591 -16.07 20.58 -7.60
C GLU A 591 -14.86 21.17 -8.34
N GLU A 592 -14.78 22.49 -8.44
CA GLU A 592 -13.60 23.17 -9.00
C GLU A 592 -12.35 22.88 -8.16
N MET A 593 -12.45 22.75 -6.84
CA MET A 593 -11.30 22.43 -5.98
C MET A 593 -10.75 21.02 -6.26
N VAL A 594 -11.64 20.07 -6.59
CA VAL A 594 -11.24 18.73 -7.05
C VAL A 594 -10.50 18.83 -8.39
N LYS A 595 -11.05 19.62 -9.34
CA LYS A 595 -10.44 19.84 -10.66
C LYS A 595 -9.07 20.51 -10.59
N LYS A 596 -8.84 21.36 -9.58
CA LYS A 596 -7.56 22.00 -9.24
C LYS A 596 -6.59 21.09 -8.47
N GLY A 597 -7.04 19.93 -7.99
CA GLY A 597 -6.23 18.97 -7.26
C GLY A 597 -5.96 19.32 -5.79
N LYS A 598 -6.58 20.38 -5.26
CA LYS A 598 -6.45 20.80 -3.86
C LYS A 598 -7.20 19.87 -2.89
N VAL A 599 -8.19 19.13 -3.38
CA VAL A 599 -8.94 18.11 -2.62
C VAL A 599 -9.11 16.84 -3.44
N LYS A 600 -9.05 15.66 -2.82
CA LYS A 600 -9.27 14.38 -3.51
C LYS A 600 -10.74 14.02 -3.62
N SER A 601 -11.52 14.36 -2.61
CA SER A 601 -12.96 14.12 -2.56
C SER A 601 -13.66 15.29 -1.87
N ILE A 602 -14.93 15.49 -2.18
CA ILE A 602 -15.78 16.51 -1.57
C ILE A 602 -17.05 15.88 -1.03
N GLY A 603 -17.66 16.54 -0.07
CA GLY A 603 -18.92 16.10 0.50
C GLY A 603 -19.61 17.23 1.24
N VAL A 604 -20.57 16.87 2.07
CA VAL A 604 -21.32 17.79 2.93
C VAL A 604 -21.39 17.23 4.34
N SER A 605 -21.76 18.07 5.29
CA SER A 605 -22.09 17.70 6.65
C SER A 605 -23.40 18.41 7.03
N ASN A 606 -24.26 17.73 7.78
CA ASN A 606 -25.53 18.28 8.28
C ASN A 606 -26.58 18.59 7.19
N PHE A 607 -26.62 17.84 6.09
CA PHE A 607 -27.69 17.97 5.08
C PHE A 607 -28.75 16.89 5.30
N SER A 608 -30.01 17.29 5.25
CA SER A 608 -31.14 16.36 5.15
C SER A 608 -31.31 15.88 3.72
N GLU A 609 -32.21 14.91 3.50
CA GLU A 609 -32.65 14.49 2.17
C GLU A 609 -33.10 15.70 1.32
N ALA A 610 -33.89 16.61 1.90
CA ALA A 610 -34.36 17.82 1.20
C ALA A 610 -33.21 18.75 0.78
N LYS A 611 -32.20 18.94 1.65
CA LYS A 611 -31.02 19.75 1.32
C LYS A 611 -30.09 19.07 0.31
N LEU A 612 -30.04 17.74 0.33
CA LEU A 612 -29.28 16.99 -0.67
C LEU A 612 -29.89 17.12 -2.06
N GLU A 613 -31.21 17.10 -2.20
CA GLU A 613 -31.89 17.30 -3.48
C GLU A 613 -31.68 18.71 -4.08
N GLU A 614 -31.24 19.71 -3.29
CA GLU A 614 -30.83 21.02 -3.83
C GLU A 614 -29.48 20.99 -4.57
N ILE A 615 -28.63 19.98 -4.31
CA ILE A 615 -27.29 19.86 -4.91
C ILE A 615 -27.16 18.66 -5.85
N LEU A 616 -27.78 17.52 -5.50
CA LEU A 616 -27.62 16.24 -6.18
C LEU A 616 -27.98 16.24 -7.68
N PRO A 617 -28.99 16.99 -8.17
CA PRO A 617 -29.26 17.08 -9.60
C PRO A 617 -28.08 17.60 -10.43
N THR A 618 -27.17 18.35 -9.79
CA THR A 618 -26.00 18.97 -10.42
C THR A 618 -24.66 18.43 -9.90
N ALA A 619 -24.69 17.54 -8.89
CA ALA A 619 -23.50 17.09 -8.20
C ALA A 619 -22.88 15.85 -8.85
N GLU A 620 -21.58 15.90 -9.12
CA GLU A 620 -20.80 14.75 -9.60
C GLU A 620 -20.21 13.90 -8.45
N ILE A 621 -20.27 14.36 -7.18
CA ILE A 621 -19.59 13.78 -6.00
C ILE A 621 -20.50 13.88 -4.73
N THR A 622 -20.38 13.00 -3.71
CA THR A 622 -21.47 12.71 -2.74
C THR A 622 -21.09 12.75 -1.22
N PRO A 623 -22.02 12.98 -0.24
CA PRO A 623 -21.68 13.58 1.08
C PRO A 623 -22.02 12.84 2.44
N VAL A 624 -21.91 13.48 3.65
CA VAL A 624 -21.78 12.87 5.02
C VAL A 624 -22.83 13.36 6.10
N LEU A 625 -23.08 12.62 7.23
CA LEU A 625 -24.17 12.85 8.23
C LEU A 625 -23.90 12.54 9.75
N GLU A 626 -24.51 13.29 10.70
CA GLU A 626 -24.63 12.96 12.15
C GLU A 626 -25.39 11.65 12.44
N ILE A 627 -24.83 10.71 13.22
CA ILE A 627 -25.48 9.44 13.59
C ILE A 627 -25.02 8.95 14.98
N HIS A 628 -25.96 8.52 15.81
CA HIS A 628 -25.73 7.73 17.04
C HIS A 628 -27.05 7.02 17.44
N VAL A 629 -27.04 6.10 18.41
CA VAL A 629 -28.21 5.25 18.71
C VAL A 629 -29.50 6.00 19.10
N TYR A 630 -29.39 7.18 19.73
CA TYR A 630 -30.53 8.08 19.99
C TYR A 630 -30.94 8.97 18.79
N ASN A 631 -30.16 9.02 17.73
CA ASN A 631 -30.46 9.73 16.48
C ASN A 631 -29.93 8.92 15.29
N PRO A 632 -30.47 7.72 15.05
CA PRO A 632 -29.86 6.76 14.14
C PRO A 632 -30.09 7.11 12.67
N GLN A 633 -31.05 8.01 12.39
CA GLN A 633 -31.30 8.58 11.06
C GLN A 633 -31.55 7.49 9.99
N HIS A 634 -32.25 6.40 10.36
CA HIS A 634 -32.45 5.20 9.53
C HIS A 634 -32.92 5.52 8.10
N LYS A 635 -33.93 6.38 7.94
CA LYS A 635 -34.43 6.79 6.61
C LYS A 635 -33.35 7.45 5.76
N LEU A 636 -32.57 8.35 6.35
CA LEU A 636 -31.51 9.04 5.64
C LEU A 636 -30.33 8.10 5.34
N LEU A 637 -30.01 7.17 6.25
CA LEU A 637 -29.03 6.13 6.00
C LEU A 637 -29.40 5.22 4.81
N ASP A 638 -30.66 4.80 4.72
CA ASP A 638 -31.16 4.00 3.59
C ASP A 638 -31.11 4.81 2.29
N TYR A 639 -31.48 6.09 2.33
CA TYR A 639 -31.33 7.00 1.20
C TYR A 639 -29.87 7.12 0.75
N LEU A 640 -28.94 7.38 1.68
CA LEU A 640 -27.50 7.47 1.40
C LEU A 640 -26.96 6.16 0.80
N LYS A 641 -27.34 5.01 1.36
CA LYS A 641 -26.98 3.69 0.85
C LYS A 641 -27.49 3.45 -0.57
N SER A 642 -28.72 3.86 -0.87
CA SER A 642 -29.30 3.75 -2.23
C SER A 642 -28.52 4.55 -3.28
N LYS A 643 -27.82 5.60 -2.86
CA LYS A 643 -26.99 6.48 -3.69
C LYS A 643 -25.49 6.14 -3.61
N ASN A 644 -25.12 5.02 -2.97
CA ASN A 644 -23.73 4.58 -2.74
C ASN A 644 -22.87 5.59 -1.98
N ILE A 645 -23.46 6.21 -0.96
CA ILE A 645 -22.82 7.24 -0.15
C ILE A 645 -22.41 6.65 1.21
N VAL A 646 -21.14 6.82 1.59
CA VAL A 646 -20.61 6.30 2.86
C VAL A 646 -20.86 7.31 3.98
N PRO A 647 -21.68 6.98 5.01
CA PRO A 647 -21.93 7.88 6.12
C PRO A 647 -20.72 7.95 7.07
N GLN A 648 -20.45 9.15 7.61
CA GLN A 648 -19.51 9.35 8.74
C GLN A 648 -20.22 9.99 9.93
N ALA A 649 -20.36 9.21 10.99
CA ALA A 649 -20.99 9.56 12.24
C ALA A 649 -20.08 10.46 13.09
N TYR A 650 -20.38 11.76 13.11
CA TYR A 650 -19.84 12.68 14.11
C TYR A 650 -20.64 12.63 15.41
N SER A 651 -20.03 13.06 16.53
CA SER A 651 -20.59 12.92 17.88
C SER A 651 -21.09 11.49 18.19
N PRO A 652 -20.35 10.43 17.85
CA PRO A 652 -20.85 9.06 17.95
C PRO A 652 -21.17 8.61 19.39
N LEU A 653 -20.62 9.32 20.38
CA LEU A 653 -20.88 9.12 21.81
C LEU A 653 -21.93 10.10 22.38
N GLY A 654 -22.60 10.87 21.52
CA GLY A 654 -23.64 11.87 21.86
C GLY A 654 -23.11 13.21 22.36
N SER A 655 -21.83 13.50 22.15
CA SER A 655 -21.15 14.73 22.60
C SER A 655 -21.07 14.88 24.13
N THR A 656 -20.60 16.04 24.60
CA THR A 656 -20.39 16.36 26.01
C THR A 656 -21.68 16.21 26.82
N ASN A 657 -21.61 15.53 27.97
CA ASN A 657 -22.74 15.27 28.90
C ASN A 657 -23.89 14.43 28.31
N SER A 658 -23.61 13.63 27.29
CA SER A 658 -24.56 12.66 26.76
C SER A 658 -24.93 11.58 27.79
N PRO A 659 -26.22 11.20 27.93
CA PRO A 659 -26.62 10.05 28.73
C PRO A 659 -26.32 8.69 28.08
N LEU A 660 -25.80 8.67 26.84
CA LEU A 660 -25.58 7.43 26.08
C LEU A 660 -24.64 6.44 26.78
N LEU A 661 -23.56 6.93 27.39
CA LEU A 661 -22.59 6.04 28.06
C LEU A 661 -23.17 5.37 29.32
N THR A 662 -24.30 5.85 29.83
CA THR A 662 -24.98 5.36 31.04
C THR A 662 -26.32 4.70 30.75
N ASP A 663 -26.72 4.54 29.48
CA ASP A 663 -27.97 3.89 29.14
C ASP A 663 -27.96 2.41 29.58
N GLU A 664 -29.06 1.95 30.18
CA GLU A 664 -29.19 0.59 30.69
C GLU A 664 -29.00 -0.48 29.60
N ALA A 665 -29.52 -0.25 28.38
CA ALA A 665 -29.36 -1.21 27.29
C ALA A 665 -27.89 -1.27 26.82
N ILE A 666 -27.24 -0.11 26.72
CA ILE A 666 -25.83 -0.01 26.30
C ILE A 666 -24.91 -0.65 27.35
N THR A 667 -25.12 -0.36 28.63
CA THR A 667 -24.33 -0.91 29.73
C THR A 667 -24.57 -2.41 29.93
N SER A 668 -25.80 -2.89 29.71
CA SER A 668 -26.14 -4.32 29.68
C SER A 668 -25.42 -5.05 28.55
N LEU A 669 -25.46 -4.51 27.32
CA LEU A 669 -24.73 -5.08 26.17
C LEU A 669 -23.21 -5.04 26.36
N ALA A 670 -22.70 -3.96 26.94
CA ALA A 670 -21.29 -3.85 27.30
C ALA A 670 -20.88 -4.97 28.27
N SER A 671 -21.70 -5.22 29.29
CA SER A 671 -21.48 -6.30 30.26
C SER A 671 -21.59 -7.70 29.62
N LYS A 672 -22.62 -7.92 28.79
CA LYS A 672 -22.85 -9.18 28.03
C LYS A 672 -21.60 -9.57 27.23
N HIS A 673 -20.95 -8.60 26.60
CA HIS A 673 -19.83 -8.84 25.67
C HIS A 673 -18.44 -8.59 26.26
N SER A 674 -18.36 -8.26 27.55
CA SER A 674 -17.12 -7.85 28.23
C SER A 674 -16.42 -6.69 27.50
N LEU A 675 -17.19 -5.62 27.24
CA LEU A 675 -16.81 -4.40 26.53
C LEU A 675 -17.11 -3.17 27.40
N GLN A 676 -16.65 -1.98 26.99
CA GLN A 676 -17.09 -0.71 27.56
C GLN A 676 -18.32 -0.16 26.81
N PRO A 677 -19.16 0.68 27.45
CA PRO A 677 -20.27 1.35 26.77
C PRO A 677 -19.86 2.14 25.50
N SER A 678 -18.68 2.77 25.53
CA SER A 678 -18.10 3.45 24.36
C SER A 678 -17.83 2.50 23.19
N ASP A 679 -17.38 1.29 23.50
CA ASP A 679 -17.04 0.26 22.51
C ASP A 679 -18.30 -0.19 21.80
N VAL A 680 -19.38 -0.45 22.55
CA VAL A 680 -20.69 -0.82 22.00
C VAL A 680 -21.24 0.26 21.08
N LEU A 681 -21.19 1.53 21.50
CA LEU A 681 -21.66 2.66 20.69
C LEU A 681 -20.89 2.82 19.39
N LEU A 682 -19.56 2.72 19.44
CA LEU A 682 -18.71 2.86 18.25
C LEU A 682 -18.79 1.61 17.36
N GLY A 683 -18.73 0.42 17.96
CA GLY A 683 -18.83 -0.87 17.27
C GLY A 683 -20.17 -1.05 16.57
N TYR A 684 -21.26 -0.55 17.15
CA TYR A 684 -22.57 -0.50 16.48
C TYR A 684 -22.51 0.29 15.16
N LEU A 685 -21.88 1.48 15.16
CA LEU A 685 -21.74 2.30 13.95
C LEU A 685 -20.85 1.60 12.92
N VAL A 686 -19.74 1.01 13.37
CA VAL A 686 -18.79 0.27 12.52
C VAL A 686 -19.47 -0.96 11.90
N ALA A 687 -20.21 -1.75 12.68
CA ALA A 687 -20.94 -2.92 12.22
C ALA A 687 -22.01 -2.57 11.17
N LYS A 688 -22.58 -1.37 11.24
CA LYS A 688 -23.52 -0.83 10.23
C LYS A 688 -22.84 -0.17 9.03
N GLY A 689 -21.51 -0.27 8.91
CA GLY A 689 -20.74 0.29 7.80
C GLY A 689 -20.62 1.82 7.84
N SER A 690 -20.82 2.44 9.01
CA SER A 690 -20.64 3.89 9.20
C SER A 690 -19.28 4.19 9.78
N VAL A 691 -18.65 5.25 9.28
CA VAL A 691 -17.35 5.75 9.78
C VAL A 691 -17.58 6.51 11.09
N ALA A 692 -17.03 6.05 12.23
CA ALA A 692 -17.19 6.75 13.50
C ALA A 692 -16.06 7.78 13.76
N LEU A 693 -16.42 8.98 14.21
CA LEU A 693 -15.50 10.09 14.51
C LEU A 693 -15.43 10.42 16.01
N PRO A 694 -15.00 9.49 16.89
CA PRO A 694 -14.88 9.79 18.32
C PRO A 694 -13.79 10.84 18.57
N LYS A 695 -14.12 11.87 19.36
CA LYS A 695 -13.16 12.86 19.82
C LYS A 695 -12.60 12.48 21.18
N SER A 696 -11.28 12.53 21.33
CA SER A 696 -10.61 12.46 22.62
C SER A 696 -9.24 13.15 22.55
N VAL A 697 -8.84 13.79 23.64
CA VAL A 697 -7.45 14.24 23.89
C VAL A 697 -6.76 13.38 24.95
N THR A 698 -7.50 12.45 25.57
CA THR A 698 -6.98 11.55 26.61
C THR A 698 -6.41 10.29 25.95
N PRO A 699 -5.10 9.99 26.07
CA PRO A 699 -4.44 8.88 25.39
C PRO A 699 -5.14 7.52 25.58
N ALA A 700 -5.50 7.17 26.82
CA ALA A 700 -6.19 5.92 27.13
C ALA A 700 -7.53 5.79 26.35
N ARG A 701 -8.32 6.87 26.28
CA ARG A 701 -9.58 6.88 25.52
C ARG A 701 -9.35 6.84 24.01
N ILE A 702 -8.29 7.49 23.50
CA ILE A 702 -7.93 7.40 22.09
C ILE A 702 -7.65 5.93 21.72
N GLN A 703 -6.86 5.24 22.54
CA GLN A 703 -6.55 3.83 22.32
C GLN A 703 -7.80 2.94 22.41
N THR A 704 -8.58 3.07 23.49
CA THR A 704 -9.78 2.24 23.68
C THR A 704 -10.85 2.50 22.62
N ASN A 705 -11.05 3.75 22.19
CA ASN A 705 -11.99 4.05 21.10
C ASN A 705 -11.60 3.35 19.79
N PHE A 706 -10.32 3.10 19.56
CA PHE A 706 -9.85 2.35 18.39
C PHE A 706 -10.06 0.85 18.57
N THR A 707 -9.41 0.26 19.57
CA THR A 707 -9.40 -1.20 19.75
C THR A 707 -10.77 -1.73 20.18
N GLY A 708 -11.48 -0.98 21.02
CA GLY A 708 -12.80 -1.33 21.54
C GLY A 708 -13.88 -1.30 20.45
N ALA A 709 -13.87 -0.30 19.57
CA ALA A 709 -14.84 -0.22 18.47
C ALA A 709 -14.71 -1.42 17.52
N LEU A 710 -13.49 -1.83 17.17
CA LEU A 710 -13.24 -3.00 16.34
C LEU A 710 -13.69 -4.29 17.04
N ALA A 711 -13.30 -4.48 18.29
CA ALA A 711 -13.70 -5.65 19.08
C ALA A 711 -15.22 -5.73 19.27
N ALA A 712 -15.90 -4.60 19.44
CA ALA A 712 -17.35 -4.54 19.57
C ALA A 712 -18.06 -4.85 18.25
N ALA A 713 -17.58 -4.32 17.13
CA ALA A 713 -18.17 -4.59 15.82
C ALA A 713 -18.16 -6.08 15.46
N GLU A 714 -17.14 -6.83 15.88
CA GLU A 714 -17.07 -8.28 15.70
C GLU A 714 -17.99 -9.08 16.64
N LYS A 715 -18.23 -8.56 17.86
CA LYS A 715 -19.00 -9.25 18.90
C LYS A 715 -20.51 -9.00 18.85
N LEU A 716 -20.94 -7.83 18.38
CA LEU A 716 -22.35 -7.46 18.33
C LEU A 716 -23.08 -8.32 17.29
N ASP A 717 -24.07 -9.10 17.75
CA ASP A 717 -24.87 -9.96 16.89
C ASP A 717 -26.09 -9.22 16.30
N ALA A 718 -26.82 -9.88 15.40
CA ALA A 718 -28.00 -9.28 14.75
C ALA A 718 -29.12 -8.91 15.74
N ALA A 719 -29.23 -9.58 16.89
CA ALA A 719 -30.20 -9.24 17.91
C ALA A 719 -29.76 -7.97 18.68
N ASP A 720 -28.47 -7.85 18.99
CA ASP A 720 -27.90 -6.65 19.62
C ASP A 720 -28.08 -5.42 18.73
N ILE A 721 -27.78 -5.55 17.43
CA ILE A 721 -27.99 -4.46 16.46
C ILE A 721 -29.46 -4.04 16.40
N LYS A 722 -30.38 -5.02 16.40
CA LYS A 722 -31.83 -4.77 16.39
C LYS A 722 -32.30 -4.05 17.66
N GLU A 723 -31.76 -4.41 18.82
CA GLU A 723 -32.05 -3.75 20.09
C GLU A 723 -31.59 -2.28 20.04
N LEU A 724 -30.35 -2.04 19.61
CA LEU A 724 -29.78 -0.69 19.49
C LEU A 724 -30.53 0.17 18.47
N ASP A 725 -31.00 -0.42 17.35
CA ASP A 725 -31.83 0.26 16.35
C ASP A 725 -33.19 0.71 16.91
N GLY A 726 -33.72 0.00 17.90
CA GLY A 726 -35.01 0.27 18.53
C GLY A 726 -34.98 1.37 19.59
N LEU A 727 -33.80 1.75 20.10
CA LEU A 727 -33.68 2.68 21.22
C LEU A 727 -34.31 4.04 20.92
N ALA A 728 -34.02 4.64 19.77
CA ALA A 728 -34.62 5.93 19.41
C ALA A 728 -36.15 5.86 19.37
N ALA A 729 -36.69 4.82 18.71
CA ALA A 729 -38.14 4.61 18.59
C ALA A 729 -38.82 4.33 19.94
N SER A 730 -38.08 3.84 20.95
CA SER A 730 -38.58 3.61 22.32
C SER A 730 -38.78 4.89 23.15
N GLY A 731 -38.74 6.07 22.52
CA GLY A 731 -38.91 7.37 23.19
C GLY A 731 -37.59 8.02 23.62
N LYS A 732 -36.44 7.43 23.27
CA LYS A 732 -35.11 8.01 23.58
C LYS A 732 -34.57 8.89 22.44
N GLN A 733 -35.34 9.10 21.36
CA GLN A 733 -34.88 9.88 20.21
C GLN A 733 -34.50 11.32 20.61
N LYS A 734 -33.26 11.71 20.35
CA LYS A 734 -32.74 13.03 20.68
C LYS A 734 -31.61 13.43 19.75
N ARG A 735 -31.73 14.61 19.13
CA ARG A 735 -30.61 15.27 18.44
C ARG A 735 -29.87 16.16 19.43
N PHE A 736 -28.56 15.99 19.55
CA PHE A 736 -27.75 16.76 20.51
C PHE A 736 -27.17 18.04 19.93
N ILE A 737 -26.91 18.08 18.61
CA ILE A 737 -26.30 19.23 17.94
C ILE A 737 -27.36 19.99 17.15
N THR A 738 -27.89 21.05 17.76
CA THR A 738 -28.92 21.92 17.17
C THR A 738 -28.53 23.40 17.30
N PRO A 739 -27.55 23.89 16.52
CA PRO A 739 -27.25 25.32 16.51
C PRO A 739 -28.50 26.11 16.09
N PRO A 740 -28.69 27.33 16.62
CA PRO A 740 -29.90 28.13 16.39
C PRO A 740 -29.88 28.77 14.99
N TRP A 741 -29.96 27.95 13.96
CA TRP A 741 -30.05 28.40 12.58
C TRP A 741 -31.46 28.95 12.29
N PRO A 742 -31.60 30.15 11.70
CA PRO A 742 -32.90 30.72 11.34
C PRO A 742 -33.43 30.15 10.02
N VAL A 743 -33.01 28.92 9.66
CA VAL A 743 -33.36 28.23 8.43
C VAL A 743 -33.79 26.80 8.75
N ASP A 744 -34.83 26.35 8.07
CA ASP A 744 -35.25 24.96 8.17
C ASP A 744 -34.28 24.07 7.39
N LEU A 745 -33.67 23.12 8.09
CA LEU A 745 -32.75 22.16 7.52
C LEU A 745 -33.45 20.92 6.98
N GLY A 746 -34.75 20.74 7.20
CA GLY A 746 -35.54 19.62 6.68
C GLY A 746 -35.26 18.29 7.37
N PHE A 747 -34.80 18.30 8.62
CA PHE A 747 -34.74 17.08 9.45
C PHE A 747 -36.05 16.93 10.23
N ASP A 748 -36.59 15.71 10.26
CA ASP A 748 -37.85 15.41 10.97
C ASP A 748 -37.83 15.76 12.48
N ASN A 749 -36.63 15.77 13.09
CA ASN A 749 -36.40 16.11 14.49
C ASN A 749 -35.60 17.41 14.67
N TRP A 750 -35.66 18.33 13.70
CA TRP A 750 -35.10 19.68 13.87
C TRP A 750 -35.99 20.51 14.81
N PRO A 751 -35.43 21.31 15.74
CA PRO A 751 -36.23 22.21 16.56
C PRO A 751 -37.03 23.20 15.69
N PRO A 752 -38.21 23.65 16.14
CA PRO A 752 -38.95 24.71 15.46
C PRO A 752 -38.09 25.96 15.30
N LEU A 753 -38.30 26.70 14.20
CA LEU A 753 -37.61 27.97 13.97
C LEU A 753 -37.98 28.97 15.08
N VAL A 754 -36.96 29.44 15.81
CA VAL A 754 -37.08 30.46 16.86
C VAL A 754 -36.76 31.85 16.31
#